data_AF-A0A256L9I3-F1
#
_entry.id   AF-A0A256L9I3-F1
#
_cell.length_a   1.000
_cell.length_b   1.000
_cell.length_c   1.000
_cell.angle_alpha   90.00
_cell.angle_beta   90.00
_cell.angle_gamma   90.00
#
_symmetry.space_group_name_H-M   'P 1'
#
loop_
_entity.id
_entity.type
_entity.pdbx_description
1 polymer ?
#
loop_
_entity_poly.entity_id
_entity_poly.type
_entity_poly.pdbx_seq_one_letter_code
_entity_poly.pdbx_strand_id
1 'polypeptide(L)'
;MTQPTLQLNTNKNLASVKNITIRDSGNNEVLEAYFLNHEGQPYNLENKTVTFMENKDGDKFVSDPNVQIVNATAGFVRYTLQSQVHSASGIAWFEINDNSGLVDSTGNFNIRVENGLRATADNTTYIAALEKLKQQMEALIRQADGELKAELQKAEQQLNQELQNFRNQYGALSNDFQNQFKAAQNARQQDYNNQKNAINADWTNTKNQIWGQWNSDKASIDKQAQDTVQAIKDNAKQVLDKDQADWNAKQASWNDTFSRIVKEWQVKTNSLNSTVQDLTTKFGNIINELADLMNNRLPNMDSKTNAVQAKINELKASLGQIDWTSFAKDLETKKLIYWSESGWLKLNSNMTQWWHSNEMVKAANVSYDEITNMSSFDYTGVSGVEFSKIAVNGLNINTYYRLFFEWENLKQLTKIAGNDYKFGVTVYEQSNPNNVLASLDLPVEPCNKQLFQLSFDTNNVSNIFIELNTGGLNDGLHFQWKIGNWRLKIVQDHVPIVAIKNNTDLNTINTPGMYHAMGTDGIANSPIPAWFDLTVNSDNMYNGTQMLHAENENQVYVRSWHNGNTFTDWQRITNATDLATRLPVSGGNMNKGSWITWSGSNANSANDGNIGGLQWNGATDNIQIYGNNNRADNLDLVIKLGDDNSNRISFRDKDGAERAAITADGHFTGGTDWAHIGGTGLNNPTLGRYIQHSNTWNDIIGQNNGQMALTAIRDDSNGSENTIGQHSAGVAFGGGDTKGVLSVAWDKPQARIIGGNGNAPTWHKDIAWKDDAKVQVVRDYNIETEQPGPRTIENANNPWLVDQVTLATFARAHRDVRNHTDFRYPTDQAWNTAINLNSDPYLDTGIYKIGNCAIINGPWSDVDTRRWLFLQVAKYDDNSIYQTINYGNGELYSRCVSKTTNSYPGWVQFATMERVAQNVSSVSGNLQAFIMDQLKVNKRVDYSSPTGTVTNETVNFNDYRETGILKVVNCLIQNGPYRSDYRHTVFLKITNLDGQTQYQTVYEGDNLYGRKLYNGSGQWHKYTNTPI
;
A
#
# COMPACT_ATOMS: atom_id res chain seq x y z
N MET A 1 98.41 -40.71 -62.38
CA MET A 1 99.63 -40.83 -63.21
C MET A 1 99.57 -39.73 -64.25
N THR A 2 100.67 -39.04 -64.52
CA THR A 2 100.73 -37.98 -65.53
C THR A 2 101.11 -38.61 -66.86
N GLN A 3 100.31 -38.39 -67.88
CA GLN A 3 100.60 -38.84 -69.24
C GLN A 3 101.76 -38.02 -69.83
N PRO A 4 102.47 -38.54 -70.86
CA PRO A 4 103.54 -37.79 -71.51
C PRO A 4 103.03 -36.41 -71.95
N THR A 5 103.77 -35.37 -71.59
CA THR A 5 103.38 -34.00 -71.91
C THR A 5 103.31 -33.81 -73.42
N LEU A 6 102.15 -33.40 -73.91
CA LEU A 6 101.91 -33.17 -75.32
C LEU A 6 102.42 -31.80 -75.75
N GLN A 7 102.84 -31.74 -77.01
CA GLN A 7 102.97 -30.47 -77.72
C GLN A 7 102.05 -30.57 -78.91
N LEU A 8 101.01 -29.73 -78.93
CA LEU A 8 99.93 -29.77 -79.90
C LEU A 8 99.91 -28.45 -80.67
N ASN A 9 99.99 -28.52 -81.98
CA ASN A 9 99.99 -27.34 -82.85
C ASN A 9 98.56 -27.04 -83.32
N THR A 10 98.19 -25.77 -83.52
CA THR A 10 96.92 -25.39 -84.13
C THR A 10 96.94 -25.45 -85.67
N ASN A 11 98.12 -25.61 -86.29
CA ASN A 11 98.32 -25.95 -87.70
C ASN A 11 97.96 -27.41 -87.99
N LYS A 12 96.83 -27.61 -88.66
CA LYS A 12 96.28 -28.94 -88.99
C LYS A 12 97.00 -29.65 -90.15
N ASN A 13 97.96 -28.99 -90.81
CA ASN A 13 98.70 -29.55 -91.95
C ASN A 13 100.02 -30.22 -91.56
N LEU A 14 100.42 -30.18 -90.29
CA LEU A 14 101.61 -30.86 -89.79
C LEU A 14 101.28 -32.31 -89.41
N ALA A 15 101.93 -33.27 -90.07
CA ALA A 15 101.76 -34.69 -89.77
C ALA A 15 102.48 -35.06 -88.45
N SER A 16 101.77 -34.98 -87.33
CA SER A 16 102.22 -35.52 -86.04
C SER A 16 101.02 -36.05 -85.26
N VAL A 17 100.55 -37.26 -85.59
CA VAL A 17 99.56 -37.96 -84.78
C VAL A 17 100.27 -38.53 -83.55
N LYS A 18 100.13 -37.86 -82.40
CA LYS A 18 100.63 -38.35 -81.11
C LYS A 18 99.62 -39.33 -80.52
N ASN A 19 100.10 -40.48 -80.04
CA ASN A 19 99.27 -41.47 -79.36
C ASN A 19 99.56 -41.41 -77.86
N ILE A 20 98.51 -41.38 -77.06
CA ILE A 20 98.58 -41.54 -75.61
C ILE A 20 97.87 -42.84 -75.27
N THR A 21 98.52 -43.67 -74.46
CA THR A 21 97.94 -44.93 -74.00
C THR A 21 97.50 -44.77 -72.56
N ILE A 22 96.21 -44.99 -72.32
CA ILE A 22 95.61 -45.04 -70.98
C ILE A 22 94.96 -46.41 -70.78
N ARG A 23 94.61 -46.75 -69.54
CA ARG A 23 93.91 -48.01 -69.23
C ARG A 23 92.46 -47.74 -68.88
N ASP A 24 91.57 -48.68 -69.21
CA ASP A 24 90.14 -48.62 -68.84
C ASP A 24 89.90 -48.56 -67.31
N SER A 25 90.83 -49.07 -66.52
CA SER A 25 90.83 -49.05 -65.06
C SER A 25 91.47 -47.79 -64.46
N GLY A 26 91.89 -46.84 -65.30
CA GLY A 26 92.49 -45.58 -64.87
C GLY A 26 91.46 -44.65 -64.20
N ASN A 27 91.92 -43.84 -63.26
CA ASN A 27 91.09 -42.80 -62.64
C ASN A 27 91.97 -41.59 -62.30
N ASN A 28 91.48 -40.39 -62.61
CA ASN A 28 92.18 -39.11 -62.38
C ASN A 28 93.60 -39.05 -62.97
N GLU A 29 93.81 -39.68 -64.13
CA GLU A 29 95.03 -39.46 -64.91
C GLU A 29 95.07 -38.02 -65.41
N VAL A 30 96.26 -37.45 -65.53
CA VAL A 30 96.40 -36.04 -65.88
C VAL A 30 97.09 -35.94 -67.23
N LEU A 31 96.43 -35.24 -68.15
CA LEU A 31 96.95 -34.81 -69.42
C LEU A 31 97.55 -33.42 -69.28
N GLU A 32 98.80 -33.27 -69.68
CA GLU A 32 99.46 -31.97 -69.76
C GLU A 32 99.81 -31.68 -71.22
N ALA A 33 99.54 -30.46 -71.68
CA ALA A 33 99.79 -30.08 -73.06
C ALA A 33 100.26 -28.64 -73.19
N TYR A 34 101.25 -28.42 -74.06
CA TYR A 34 101.64 -27.12 -74.57
C TYR A 34 101.00 -26.90 -75.94
N PHE A 35 100.25 -25.82 -76.08
CA PHE A 35 99.64 -25.42 -77.34
C PHE A 35 100.59 -24.49 -78.09
N LEU A 36 100.79 -24.79 -79.37
CA LEU A 36 101.65 -24.02 -80.26
C LEU A 36 100.80 -23.43 -81.39
N ASN A 37 101.08 -22.19 -81.77
CA ASN A 37 100.43 -21.53 -82.90
C ASN A 37 100.92 -22.08 -84.24
N HIS A 38 100.35 -21.57 -85.34
CA HIS A 38 100.65 -22.04 -86.69
C HIS A 38 102.14 -21.93 -87.07
N GLU A 39 102.88 -21.03 -86.41
CA GLU A 39 104.30 -20.75 -86.62
C GLU A 39 105.22 -21.56 -85.69
N GLY A 40 104.66 -22.38 -84.80
CA GLY A 40 105.39 -23.22 -83.85
C GLY A 40 105.80 -22.52 -82.54
N GLN A 41 105.32 -21.30 -82.30
CA GLN A 41 105.54 -20.56 -81.05
C GLN A 41 104.45 -20.89 -80.00
N PRO A 42 104.66 -20.69 -78.70
CA PRO A 42 103.63 -20.87 -77.67
C PRO A 42 102.33 -20.10 -78.01
N TYR A 43 101.19 -20.77 -77.91
CA TYR A 43 99.88 -20.17 -78.17
C TYR A 43 99.39 -19.43 -76.92
N ASN A 44 99.17 -18.12 -77.01
CA ASN A 44 98.69 -17.33 -75.86
C ASN A 44 97.20 -17.62 -75.56
N LEU A 45 96.93 -18.10 -74.35
CA LEU A 45 95.60 -18.46 -73.83
C LEU A 45 94.99 -17.40 -72.90
N GLU A 46 95.57 -16.21 -72.79
CA GLU A 46 94.98 -15.12 -71.99
C GLU A 46 93.56 -14.77 -72.48
N ASN A 47 92.63 -14.64 -71.53
CA ASN A 47 91.20 -14.40 -71.79
C ASN A 47 90.52 -15.45 -72.67
N LYS A 48 91.10 -16.66 -72.76
CA LYS A 48 90.52 -17.80 -73.46
C LYS A 48 90.12 -18.87 -72.46
N THR A 49 89.14 -19.68 -72.83
CA THR A 49 88.81 -20.92 -72.14
C THR A 49 89.17 -22.09 -73.03
N VAL A 50 89.47 -23.23 -72.42
CA VAL A 50 89.86 -24.44 -73.14
C VAL A 50 88.90 -25.54 -72.78
N THR A 51 88.38 -26.23 -73.79
CA THR A 51 87.50 -27.38 -73.63
C THR A 51 88.21 -28.60 -74.18
N PHE A 52 88.30 -29.65 -73.37
CA PHE A 52 88.74 -30.95 -73.83
C PHE A 52 87.60 -31.60 -74.59
N MET A 53 87.91 -32.05 -75.80
CA MET A 53 86.99 -32.71 -76.68
C MET A 53 87.55 -34.07 -77.04
N GLU A 54 86.69 -35.07 -77.05
CA GLU A 54 87.06 -36.39 -77.53
C GLU A 54 85.87 -37.03 -78.24
N ASN A 55 86.14 -37.55 -79.43
CA ASN A 55 85.21 -38.40 -80.15
C ASN A 55 85.68 -39.85 -80.01
N LYS A 56 84.85 -40.66 -79.38
CA LYS A 56 85.13 -42.05 -79.05
C LYS A 56 84.84 -42.96 -80.24
N ASP A 57 85.58 -44.05 -80.33
CA ASP A 57 85.26 -45.18 -81.19
C ASP A 57 83.90 -45.75 -80.71
N GLY A 58 82.82 -45.48 -81.46
CA GLY A 58 81.44 -45.88 -81.10
C GLY A 58 80.39 -44.76 -81.00
N ASP A 59 80.61 -43.62 -81.68
CA ASP A 59 79.66 -42.49 -81.78
C ASP A 59 79.30 -41.82 -80.44
N LYS A 60 80.23 -41.84 -79.48
CA LYS A 60 80.11 -41.13 -78.19
C LYS A 60 81.13 -40.01 -78.11
N PHE A 61 80.85 -39.00 -77.31
CA PHE A 61 81.75 -37.86 -77.15
C PHE A 61 81.87 -37.42 -75.70
N VAL A 62 83.03 -36.87 -75.39
CA VAL A 62 83.33 -36.16 -74.14
C VAL A 62 83.54 -34.71 -74.51
N SER A 63 82.77 -33.82 -73.87
CA SER A 63 82.95 -32.37 -73.95
C SER A 63 83.10 -31.83 -72.54
N ASP A 64 84.32 -31.53 -72.14
CA ASP A 64 84.62 -31.11 -70.77
C ASP A 64 85.38 -29.76 -70.75
N PRO A 65 84.74 -28.67 -70.30
CA PRO A 65 85.38 -27.36 -70.18
C PRO A 65 86.31 -27.25 -68.96
N ASN A 66 86.43 -28.29 -68.12
CA ASN A 66 87.26 -28.27 -66.90
C ASN A 66 88.77 -28.45 -67.19
N VAL A 67 89.28 -27.79 -68.23
CA VAL A 67 90.72 -27.74 -68.53
C VAL A 67 91.34 -26.58 -67.77
N GLN A 68 92.35 -26.88 -66.95
CA GLN A 68 93.09 -25.86 -66.22
C GLN A 68 94.17 -25.25 -67.12
N ILE A 69 94.07 -23.96 -67.41
CA ILE A 69 95.18 -23.21 -67.99
C ILE A 69 96.19 -22.94 -66.87
N VAL A 70 97.36 -23.58 -66.95
CA VAL A 70 98.39 -23.50 -65.91
C VAL A 70 99.35 -22.34 -66.18
N ASN A 71 99.67 -22.08 -67.45
CA ASN A 71 100.42 -20.89 -67.87
C ASN A 71 99.90 -20.42 -69.23
N ALA A 72 99.15 -19.31 -69.22
CA ALA A 72 98.44 -18.81 -70.38
C ALA A 72 99.37 -18.33 -71.50
N THR A 73 100.45 -17.62 -71.19
CA THR A 73 101.38 -17.08 -72.20
C THR A 73 102.28 -18.16 -72.79
N ALA A 74 102.53 -19.24 -72.05
CA ALA A 74 103.24 -20.42 -72.54
C ALA A 74 102.32 -21.44 -73.25
N GLY A 75 101.01 -21.19 -73.33
CA GLY A 75 100.04 -22.13 -73.89
C GLY A 75 99.95 -23.45 -73.12
N PHE A 76 100.31 -23.46 -71.83
CA PHE A 76 100.38 -24.67 -71.03
C PHE A 76 99.08 -24.94 -70.29
N VAL A 77 98.49 -26.11 -70.56
CA VAL A 77 97.26 -26.57 -69.92
C VAL A 77 97.45 -27.92 -69.23
N ARG A 78 96.58 -28.16 -68.25
CA ARG A 78 96.44 -29.41 -67.51
C ARG A 78 94.98 -29.81 -67.49
N TYR A 79 94.69 -31.05 -67.84
CA TYR A 79 93.35 -31.61 -67.80
C TYR A 79 93.38 -32.95 -67.07
N THR A 80 92.56 -33.09 -66.04
CA THR A 80 92.36 -34.37 -65.36
C THR A 80 91.32 -35.17 -66.15
N LEU A 81 91.71 -36.34 -66.65
CA LEU A 81 90.85 -37.19 -67.46
C LEU A 81 89.62 -37.63 -66.65
N GLN A 82 88.45 -37.27 -67.15
CA GLN A 82 87.16 -37.69 -66.62
C GLN A 82 86.93 -39.19 -66.90
N SER A 83 86.10 -39.86 -66.09
CA SER A 83 85.93 -41.32 -66.16
C SER A 83 85.46 -41.86 -67.52
N GLN A 84 84.70 -41.09 -68.32
CA GLN A 84 84.29 -41.44 -69.67
C GLN A 84 85.43 -41.30 -70.69
N VAL A 85 86.54 -40.62 -70.38
CA VAL A 85 87.76 -40.68 -71.21
C VAL A 85 88.39 -42.06 -71.15
N HIS A 86 88.15 -42.85 -70.09
CA HIS A 86 88.67 -44.21 -69.96
C HIS A 86 87.76 -45.29 -70.59
N SER A 87 86.59 -44.93 -71.13
CA SER A 87 85.58 -45.92 -71.53
C SER A 87 85.83 -46.60 -72.88
N ALA A 88 86.48 -45.92 -73.82
CA ALA A 88 86.82 -46.43 -75.16
C ALA A 88 87.98 -45.63 -75.75
N SER A 89 88.69 -46.21 -76.72
CA SER A 89 89.67 -45.44 -77.51
C SER A 89 88.96 -44.33 -78.31
N GLY A 90 89.69 -43.29 -78.70
CA GLY A 90 89.11 -42.17 -79.43
C GLY A 90 90.12 -41.15 -79.94
N ILE A 91 89.60 -40.18 -80.68
CA ILE A 91 90.33 -39.04 -81.20
C ILE A 91 89.99 -37.82 -80.33
N ALA A 92 91.00 -37.24 -79.70
CA ALA A 92 90.87 -36.09 -78.82
C ALA A 92 91.49 -34.83 -79.42
N TRP A 93 90.96 -33.69 -79.04
CA TRP A 93 91.49 -32.37 -79.32
C TRP A 93 91.11 -31.39 -78.20
N PHE A 94 91.72 -30.22 -78.22
CA PHE A 94 91.30 -29.12 -77.38
C PHE A 94 90.70 -28.01 -78.24
N GLU A 95 89.56 -27.52 -77.81
CA GLU A 95 88.92 -26.34 -78.36
C GLU A 95 89.30 -25.12 -77.52
N ILE A 96 89.77 -24.08 -78.18
CA ILE A 96 90.13 -22.82 -77.58
C ILE A 96 89.02 -21.85 -77.90
N ASN A 97 88.37 -21.34 -76.87
CA ASN A 97 87.22 -20.46 -76.98
C ASN A 97 87.54 -19.10 -76.38
N ASP A 98 86.86 -18.06 -76.84
CA ASP A 98 86.78 -16.79 -76.14
C ASP A 98 85.30 -16.38 -75.96
N ASN A 99 85.05 -15.13 -75.56
CA ASN A 99 83.70 -14.63 -75.32
C ASN A 99 82.81 -14.62 -76.59
N SER A 100 83.38 -14.81 -77.78
CA SER A 100 82.65 -14.89 -79.06
C SER A 100 82.40 -16.33 -79.53
N GLY A 101 82.95 -17.34 -78.85
CA GLY A 101 82.80 -18.76 -79.17
C GLY A 101 84.14 -19.42 -79.52
N LEU A 102 84.10 -20.49 -80.32
CA LEU A 102 85.28 -21.23 -80.75
C LEU A 102 86.18 -20.36 -81.62
N VAL A 103 87.42 -20.13 -81.18
CA VAL A 103 88.38 -19.29 -81.90
C VAL A 103 89.51 -20.06 -82.54
N ASP A 104 89.92 -21.19 -81.98
CA ASP A 104 90.88 -22.12 -82.60
C ASP A 104 90.72 -23.52 -81.99
N SER A 105 91.37 -24.53 -82.58
CA SER A 105 91.46 -25.86 -81.99
C SER A 105 92.87 -26.41 -82.17
N THR A 106 93.31 -27.24 -81.24
CA THR A 106 94.55 -28.00 -81.44
C THR A 106 94.37 -29.02 -82.56
N GLY A 107 95.49 -29.49 -83.11
CA GLY A 107 95.51 -30.73 -83.89
C GLY A 107 95.04 -31.91 -83.05
N ASN A 108 94.57 -32.94 -83.74
CA ASN A 108 94.05 -34.15 -83.13
C ASN A 108 95.18 -35.01 -82.56
N PHE A 109 94.90 -35.70 -81.46
CA PHE A 109 95.74 -36.75 -80.92
C PHE A 109 94.88 -37.97 -80.57
N ASN A 110 95.47 -39.16 -80.60
CA ASN A 110 94.73 -40.37 -80.30
C ASN A 110 94.90 -40.73 -78.84
N ILE A 111 93.80 -41.10 -78.20
CA ILE A 111 93.80 -41.76 -76.90
C ILE A 111 93.47 -43.23 -77.16
N ARG A 112 94.45 -44.10 -76.91
CA ARG A 112 94.27 -45.55 -76.95
C ARG A 112 93.99 -46.05 -75.54
N VAL A 113 92.83 -46.67 -75.37
CA VAL A 113 92.45 -47.34 -74.13
C VAL A 113 92.82 -48.81 -74.25
N GLU A 114 93.76 -49.27 -73.43
CA GLU A 114 94.13 -50.68 -73.31
C GLU A 114 93.32 -51.38 -72.21
N ASN A 115 93.04 -52.68 -72.43
CA ASN A 115 92.32 -53.51 -71.47
C ASN A 115 93.10 -53.66 -70.15
N GLY A 116 92.47 -53.25 -69.05
CA GLY A 116 92.87 -53.57 -67.69
C GLY A 116 92.14 -54.81 -67.16
N LEU A 117 92.48 -55.23 -65.94
CA LEU A 117 91.89 -56.40 -65.26
C LEU A 117 90.43 -56.18 -64.78
N ARG A 118 89.70 -55.19 -65.30
CA ARG A 118 88.32 -54.88 -64.90
C ARG A 118 87.40 -54.76 -66.12
N ALA A 119 86.19 -55.32 -65.99
CA ALA A 119 85.17 -55.35 -67.02
C ALA A 119 84.54 -53.98 -67.28
N THR A 120 84.42 -53.65 -68.58
CA THR A 120 83.53 -52.67 -69.24
C THR A 120 83.19 -51.41 -68.45
N ALA A 121 83.91 -50.32 -68.73
CA ALA A 121 83.45 -48.97 -68.43
C ALA A 121 82.28 -48.60 -69.36
N ASP A 122 81.18 -48.10 -68.80
CA ASP A 122 80.03 -47.61 -69.58
C ASP A 122 80.47 -46.46 -70.51
N ASN A 123 80.20 -46.60 -71.81
CA ASN A 123 80.51 -45.59 -72.81
C ASN A 123 79.27 -44.71 -73.07
N THR A 124 79.15 -43.62 -72.31
CA THR A 124 78.05 -42.65 -72.40
C THR A 124 78.55 -41.26 -72.84
N THR A 125 77.66 -40.45 -73.39
CA THR A 125 77.97 -39.04 -73.71
C THR A 125 78.05 -38.21 -72.43
N TYR A 126 79.15 -37.48 -72.22
CA TYR A 126 79.34 -36.61 -71.06
C TYR A 126 79.41 -35.13 -71.47
N ILE A 127 78.53 -34.31 -70.87
CA ILE A 127 78.46 -32.85 -71.02
C ILE A 127 78.25 -32.21 -69.64
N ALA A 128 79.26 -31.53 -69.11
CA ALA A 128 79.23 -31.00 -67.74
C ALA A 128 78.11 -29.96 -67.45
N ALA A 129 77.65 -29.23 -68.48
CA ALA A 129 76.65 -28.17 -68.32
C ALA A 129 75.25 -28.70 -67.92
N LEU A 130 74.86 -29.88 -68.39
CA LEU A 130 73.54 -30.46 -68.12
C LEU A 130 73.41 -30.95 -66.66
N GLU A 131 74.49 -31.46 -66.07
CA GLU A 131 74.47 -31.92 -64.67
C GLU A 131 74.33 -30.74 -63.68
N LYS A 132 74.93 -29.59 -64.02
CA LYS A 132 74.82 -28.37 -63.21
C LYS A 132 73.38 -27.83 -63.18
N LEU A 133 72.67 -27.90 -64.31
CA LEU A 133 71.26 -27.49 -64.40
C LEU A 133 70.35 -28.34 -63.52
N LYS A 134 70.57 -29.66 -63.48
CA LYS A 134 69.82 -30.59 -62.62
C LYS A 134 69.91 -30.22 -61.14
N GLN A 135 71.12 -29.94 -60.65
CA GLN A 135 71.35 -29.58 -59.25
C GLN A 135 70.66 -28.25 -58.86
N GLN A 136 70.63 -27.28 -59.78
CA GLN A 136 69.94 -26.01 -59.56
C GLN A 136 68.41 -26.20 -59.43
N MET A 137 67.81 -27.06 -60.25
CA MET A 137 66.37 -27.36 -60.16
C MET A 137 66.01 -28.02 -58.83
N GLU A 138 66.81 -28.97 -58.34
CA GLU A 138 66.56 -29.62 -57.04
C GLU A 138 66.67 -28.64 -55.85
N ALA A 139 67.55 -27.64 -55.93
CA ALA A 139 67.66 -26.61 -54.90
C ALA A 139 66.43 -25.71 -54.85
N LEU A 140 65.91 -25.28 -56.01
CA LEU A 140 64.69 -24.47 -56.11
C LEU A 140 63.46 -25.18 -55.54
N ILE A 141 63.31 -26.48 -55.82
CA ILE A 141 62.19 -27.28 -55.29
C ILE A 141 62.23 -27.36 -53.76
N ARG A 142 63.42 -27.57 -53.18
CA ARG A 142 63.59 -27.60 -51.71
C ARG A 142 63.26 -26.26 -51.05
N GLN A 143 63.62 -25.16 -51.71
CA GLN A 143 63.30 -23.82 -51.21
C GLN A 143 61.79 -23.58 -51.19
N ALA A 144 61.10 -23.90 -52.29
CA ALA A 144 59.65 -23.72 -52.39
C ALA A 144 58.86 -24.55 -51.35
N ASP A 145 59.27 -25.80 -51.09
CA ASP A 145 58.64 -26.64 -50.05
C ASP A 145 58.85 -26.08 -48.63
N GLY A 146 60.02 -25.48 -48.37
CA GLY A 146 60.32 -24.81 -47.11
C GLY A 146 59.48 -23.55 -46.88
N GLU A 147 59.32 -22.72 -47.92
CA GLU A 147 58.49 -21.52 -47.87
C GLU A 147 57.01 -21.86 -47.65
N LEU A 148 56.49 -22.87 -48.36
CA LEU A 148 55.11 -23.34 -48.21
C LEU A 148 54.82 -23.85 -46.78
N LYS A 149 55.73 -24.61 -46.18
CA LYS A 149 55.60 -25.09 -44.78
C LYS A 149 55.59 -23.94 -43.77
N ALA A 150 56.40 -22.91 -43.99
CA ALA A 150 56.44 -21.75 -43.11
C ALA A 150 55.16 -20.91 -43.18
N GLU A 151 54.56 -20.75 -44.37
CA GLU A 151 53.27 -20.09 -44.53
C GLU A 151 52.13 -20.88 -43.87
N LEU A 152 52.10 -22.20 -44.03
CA LEU A 152 51.11 -23.07 -43.36
C LEU A 152 51.18 -22.94 -41.84
N GLN A 153 52.38 -22.95 -41.24
CA GLN A 153 52.54 -22.74 -39.81
C GLN A 153 52.07 -21.36 -39.34
N LYS A 154 52.33 -20.30 -40.12
CA LYS A 154 51.83 -18.96 -39.80
C LYS A 154 50.31 -18.90 -39.82
N ALA A 155 49.67 -19.49 -40.83
CA ALA A 155 48.22 -19.54 -40.93
C ALA A 155 47.60 -20.31 -39.75
N GLU A 156 48.21 -21.43 -39.36
CA GLU A 156 47.75 -22.24 -38.23
C GLU A 156 47.88 -21.50 -36.88
N GLN A 157 48.96 -20.74 -36.69
CA GLN A 157 49.14 -19.87 -35.52
C GLN A 157 48.12 -18.73 -35.49
N GLN A 158 47.87 -18.07 -36.62
CA GLN A 158 46.86 -17.03 -36.73
C GLN A 158 45.45 -17.55 -36.40
N LEU A 159 45.08 -18.70 -36.97
CA LEU A 159 43.79 -19.32 -36.72
C LEU A 159 43.60 -19.65 -35.23
N ASN A 160 44.62 -20.20 -34.59
CA ASN A 160 44.59 -20.48 -33.15
C ASN A 160 44.44 -19.21 -32.31
N GLN A 161 45.13 -18.13 -32.68
CA GLN A 161 45.02 -16.84 -32.01
C GLN A 161 43.60 -16.26 -32.13
N GLU A 162 42.99 -16.33 -33.31
CA GLU A 162 41.61 -15.88 -33.55
C GLU A 162 40.58 -16.70 -32.76
N LEU A 163 40.73 -18.03 -32.74
CA LEU A 163 39.90 -18.92 -31.92
C LEU A 163 40.00 -18.59 -30.43
N GLN A 164 41.19 -18.24 -29.96
CA GLN A 164 41.41 -17.84 -28.57
C GLN A 164 40.76 -16.49 -28.26
N ASN A 165 40.88 -15.52 -29.17
CA ASN A 165 40.22 -14.22 -29.07
C ASN A 165 38.69 -14.37 -29.05
N PHE A 166 38.13 -15.22 -29.91
CA PHE A 166 36.71 -15.52 -29.93
C PHE A 166 36.23 -16.14 -28.61
N ARG A 167 36.96 -17.13 -28.08
CA ARG A 167 36.65 -17.74 -26.77
C ARG A 167 36.66 -16.71 -25.64
N ASN A 168 37.63 -15.79 -25.65
CA ASN A 168 37.72 -14.73 -24.65
C ASN A 168 36.55 -13.74 -24.75
N GLN A 169 36.18 -13.33 -25.97
CA GLN A 169 35.02 -12.46 -26.21
C GLN A 169 33.71 -13.13 -25.78
N TYR A 170 33.52 -14.40 -26.12
CA TYR A 170 32.35 -15.18 -25.69
C TYR A 170 32.27 -15.30 -24.16
N GLY A 171 33.41 -15.58 -23.51
CA GLY A 171 33.48 -15.62 -22.04
C GLY A 171 33.13 -14.28 -21.39
N ALA A 172 33.65 -13.17 -21.93
CA ALA A 172 33.33 -11.83 -21.46
C ALA A 172 31.85 -11.50 -21.62
N LEU A 173 31.26 -11.80 -22.78
CA LEU A 173 29.84 -11.57 -23.05
C LEU A 173 28.94 -12.43 -22.16
N SER A 174 29.30 -13.70 -21.96
CA SER A 174 28.56 -14.61 -21.07
C SER A 174 28.60 -14.12 -19.62
N ASN A 175 29.75 -13.65 -19.14
CA ASN A 175 29.89 -13.10 -17.80
C ASN A 175 29.11 -11.79 -17.64
N ASP A 176 29.16 -10.92 -18.64
CA ASP A 176 28.40 -9.66 -18.63
C ASP A 176 26.89 -9.93 -18.59
N PHE A 177 26.40 -10.86 -19.41
CA PHE A 177 24.99 -11.28 -19.38
C PHE A 177 24.58 -11.84 -18.01
N GLN A 178 25.40 -12.71 -17.41
CA GLN A 178 25.14 -13.24 -16.07
C GLN A 178 25.12 -12.12 -15.00
N ASN A 179 26.03 -11.15 -15.10
CA ASN A 179 26.10 -10.03 -14.18
C ASN A 179 24.89 -9.10 -14.32
N GLN A 180 24.49 -8.77 -15.55
CA GLN A 180 23.29 -7.99 -15.84
C GLN A 180 22.03 -8.68 -15.32
N PHE A 181 21.91 -10.00 -15.54
CA PHE A 181 20.79 -10.79 -15.03
C PHE A 181 20.73 -10.78 -13.49
N LYS A 182 21.88 -10.94 -12.83
CA LYS A 182 22.00 -10.91 -11.36
C LYS A 182 21.68 -9.52 -10.80
N ALA A 183 22.16 -8.46 -11.45
CA ALA A 183 21.83 -7.08 -11.10
C ALA A 183 20.32 -6.81 -11.25
N ALA A 184 19.69 -7.27 -12.32
CA ALA A 184 18.25 -7.15 -12.53
C ALA A 184 17.41 -7.95 -11.53
N GLN A 185 17.88 -9.12 -11.08
CA GLN A 185 17.23 -9.86 -9.98
C GLN A 185 17.36 -9.09 -8.65
N ASN A 186 18.55 -8.58 -8.33
CA ASN A 186 18.76 -7.82 -7.09
C ASN A 186 17.94 -6.53 -7.07
N ALA A 187 17.86 -5.80 -8.19
CA ALA A 187 17.03 -4.61 -8.32
C ALA A 187 15.55 -4.91 -8.10
N ARG A 188 15.03 -6.01 -8.68
CA ARG A 188 13.64 -6.46 -8.43
C ARG A 188 13.39 -6.83 -6.97
N GLN A 189 14.33 -7.50 -6.32
CA GLN A 189 14.21 -7.86 -4.91
C GLN A 189 14.23 -6.61 -4.01
N GLN A 190 15.07 -5.63 -4.35
CA GLN A 190 15.14 -4.36 -3.63
C GLN A 190 13.86 -3.54 -3.81
N ASP A 191 13.32 -3.48 -5.02
CA ASP A 191 12.06 -2.79 -5.30
C ASP A 191 10.88 -3.43 -4.56
N TYR A 192 10.79 -4.76 -4.55
CA TYR A 192 9.81 -5.49 -3.74
C TYR A 192 9.92 -5.16 -2.24
N ASN A 193 11.15 -5.13 -1.70
CA ASN A 193 11.37 -4.78 -0.29
C ASN A 193 10.98 -3.33 0.01
N ASN A 194 11.29 -2.40 -0.90
CA ASN A 194 10.91 -0.99 -0.78
C ASN A 194 9.39 -0.82 -0.78
N GLN A 195 8.69 -1.44 -1.74
CA GLN A 195 7.23 -1.42 -1.80
C GLN A 195 6.60 -2.03 -0.55
N LYS A 196 7.09 -3.16 -0.07
CA LYS A 196 6.64 -3.78 1.18
C LYS A 196 6.82 -2.86 2.38
N ASN A 197 7.96 -2.18 2.48
CA ASN A 197 8.24 -1.25 3.58
C ASN A 197 7.35 0.00 3.52
N ALA A 198 7.11 0.54 2.31
CA ALA A 198 6.21 1.66 2.10
C ALA A 198 4.78 1.31 2.52
N ILE A 199 4.26 0.15 2.10
CA ILE A 199 2.93 -0.34 2.50
C ILE A 199 2.84 -0.51 4.02
N ASN A 200 3.87 -1.06 4.67
CA ASN A 200 3.88 -1.21 6.13
C ASN A 200 3.92 0.14 6.87
N ALA A 201 4.64 1.12 6.33
CA ALA A 201 4.69 2.48 6.88
C ALA A 201 3.33 3.17 6.73
N ASP A 202 2.70 3.11 5.55
CA ASP A 202 1.37 3.66 5.30
C ASP A 202 0.31 3.00 6.17
N TRP A 203 0.35 1.68 6.32
CA TRP A 203 -0.53 0.95 7.23
C TRP A 203 -0.37 1.44 8.68
N THR A 204 0.88 1.61 9.14
CA THR A 204 1.16 2.09 10.50
C THR A 204 0.69 3.53 10.71
N ASN A 205 0.92 4.40 9.73
CA ASN A 205 0.50 5.80 9.78
C ASN A 205 -1.02 5.92 9.78
N THR A 206 -1.69 5.19 8.88
CA THR A 206 -3.16 5.15 8.79
C THR A 206 -3.77 4.64 10.09
N LYS A 207 -3.22 3.54 10.64
CA LYS A 207 -3.64 3.01 11.94
C LYS A 207 -3.50 4.07 13.03
N ASN A 208 -2.36 4.75 13.12
CA ASN A 208 -2.10 5.77 14.13
C ASN A 208 -3.02 6.99 13.99
N GLN A 209 -3.33 7.41 12.76
CA GLN A 209 -4.28 8.49 12.50
C GLN A 209 -5.70 8.11 12.95
N ILE A 210 -6.19 6.92 12.57
CA ILE A 210 -7.50 6.43 12.98
C ILE A 210 -7.59 6.33 14.51
N TRP A 211 -6.55 5.81 15.15
CA TRP A 211 -6.51 5.68 16.61
C TRP A 211 -6.41 7.04 17.32
N GLY A 212 -5.63 7.97 16.76
CA GLY A 212 -5.56 9.35 17.25
C GLY A 212 -6.93 10.03 17.18
N GLN A 213 -7.59 9.95 16.03
CA GLN A 213 -8.93 10.51 15.83
C GLN A 213 -9.95 9.87 16.78
N TRP A 214 -9.96 8.54 16.89
CA TRP A 214 -10.86 7.83 17.81
C TRP A 214 -10.67 8.27 19.27
N ASN A 215 -9.42 8.45 19.72
CA ASN A 215 -9.14 8.92 21.07
C ASN A 215 -9.60 10.37 21.28
N SER A 216 -9.41 11.25 20.30
CA SER A 216 -9.90 12.64 20.34
C SER A 216 -11.42 12.71 20.36
N ASP A 217 -12.09 11.93 19.51
CA ASP A 217 -13.56 11.86 19.45
C ASP A 217 -14.11 11.32 20.77
N LYS A 218 -13.52 10.25 21.30
CA LYS A 218 -13.87 9.70 22.61
C LYS A 218 -13.73 10.75 23.71
N ALA A 219 -12.63 11.49 23.76
CA ALA A 219 -12.41 12.53 24.77
C ALA A 219 -13.43 13.68 24.65
N SER A 220 -13.77 14.07 23.42
CA SER A 220 -14.78 15.10 23.15
C SER A 220 -16.18 14.66 23.59
N ILE A 221 -16.57 13.41 23.27
CA ILE A 221 -17.84 12.82 23.71
C ILE A 221 -17.89 12.71 25.24
N ASP A 222 -16.82 12.22 25.86
CA ASP A 222 -16.73 12.13 27.32
C ASP A 222 -16.86 13.52 27.98
N LYS A 223 -16.25 14.55 27.37
CA LYS A 223 -16.35 15.94 27.84
C LYS A 223 -17.77 16.50 27.68
N GLN A 224 -18.39 16.31 26.52
CA GLN A 224 -19.79 16.71 26.30
C GLN A 224 -20.74 16.01 27.28
N ALA A 225 -20.52 14.71 27.54
CA ALA A 225 -21.31 13.96 28.51
C ALA A 225 -21.13 14.52 29.94
N GLN A 226 -19.90 14.83 30.35
CA GLN A 226 -19.61 15.46 31.64
C GLN A 226 -20.26 16.83 31.78
N ASP A 227 -20.16 17.69 30.76
CA ASP A 227 -20.74 19.02 30.76
C ASP A 227 -22.26 18.98 30.80
N THR A 228 -22.87 18.02 30.07
CA THR A 228 -24.32 17.78 30.11
C THR A 228 -24.77 17.33 31.50
N VAL A 229 -24.04 16.39 32.12
CA VAL A 229 -24.32 15.93 33.49
C VAL A 229 -24.17 17.07 34.50
N GLN A 230 -23.17 17.93 34.33
CA GLN A 230 -22.97 19.07 35.21
C GLN A 230 -24.09 20.11 35.06
N ALA A 231 -24.50 20.44 33.84
CA ALA A 231 -25.64 21.32 33.60
C ALA A 231 -26.94 20.78 34.20
N ILE A 232 -27.18 19.47 34.12
CA ILE A 232 -28.33 18.82 34.77
C ILE A 232 -28.24 18.97 36.30
N LYS A 233 -27.06 18.76 36.89
CA LYS A 233 -26.84 18.93 38.33
C LYS A 233 -27.05 20.37 38.78
N ASP A 234 -26.57 21.34 38.00
CA ASP A 234 -26.69 22.76 38.32
C ASP A 234 -28.16 23.21 38.23
N ASN A 235 -28.89 22.76 37.21
CA ASN A 235 -30.33 23.01 37.09
C ASN A 235 -31.10 22.37 38.25
N ALA A 236 -30.81 21.11 38.60
CA ALA A 236 -31.42 20.44 39.74
C ALA A 236 -31.12 21.16 41.06
N LYS A 237 -29.89 21.67 41.23
CA LYS A 237 -29.49 22.47 42.39
C LYS A 237 -30.25 23.79 42.45
N GLN A 238 -30.43 24.50 41.34
CA GLN A 238 -31.22 25.74 41.31
C GLN A 238 -32.67 25.50 41.73
N VAL A 239 -33.28 24.41 41.25
CA VAL A 239 -34.64 24.02 41.65
C VAL A 239 -34.70 23.71 43.15
N LEU A 240 -33.76 22.91 43.66
CA LEU A 240 -33.68 22.59 45.10
C LEU A 240 -33.45 23.82 45.98
N ASP A 241 -32.56 24.72 45.57
CA ASP A 241 -32.27 25.96 46.30
C ASP A 241 -33.51 26.87 46.32
N LYS A 242 -34.25 26.94 45.21
CA LYS A 242 -35.53 27.67 45.13
C LYS A 242 -36.59 27.03 46.03
N ASP A 243 -36.77 25.72 45.97
CA ASP A 243 -37.73 25.00 46.82
C ASP A 243 -37.39 25.17 48.30
N GLN A 244 -36.11 25.15 48.66
CA GLN A 244 -35.64 25.39 50.02
C GLN A 244 -35.91 26.83 50.48
N ALA A 245 -35.70 27.83 49.61
CA ALA A 245 -36.01 29.22 49.90
C ALA A 245 -37.52 29.43 50.10
N ASP A 246 -38.34 28.86 49.22
CA ASP A 246 -39.80 28.92 49.31
C ASP A 246 -40.32 28.19 50.57
N TRP A 247 -39.70 27.06 50.94
CA TRP A 247 -40.00 26.34 52.20
C TRP A 247 -39.60 27.16 53.42
N ASN A 248 -38.40 27.77 53.44
CA ASN A 248 -37.94 28.62 54.53
C ASN A 248 -38.87 29.84 54.72
N ALA A 249 -39.33 30.46 53.62
CA ALA A 249 -40.27 31.57 53.68
C ALA A 249 -41.63 31.16 54.28
N LYS A 250 -42.14 29.98 53.89
CA LYS A 250 -43.36 29.41 54.49
C LYS A 250 -43.18 29.11 55.97
N GLN A 251 -42.05 28.51 56.35
CA GLN A 251 -41.74 28.21 57.74
C GLN A 251 -41.64 29.49 58.59
N ALA A 252 -41.01 30.55 58.07
CA ALA A 252 -40.93 31.84 58.75
C ALA A 252 -42.33 32.46 58.95
N SER A 253 -43.18 32.42 57.93
CA SER A 253 -44.58 32.89 58.02
C SER A 253 -45.39 32.10 59.05
N TRP A 254 -45.21 30.77 59.10
CA TRP A 254 -45.85 29.93 60.11
C TRP A 254 -45.32 30.20 61.51
N ASN A 255 -44.02 30.37 61.68
CA ASN A 255 -43.41 30.70 62.96
C ASN A 255 -43.85 32.06 63.49
N ASP A 256 -44.00 33.07 62.63
CA ASP A 256 -44.52 34.37 63.00
C ASP A 256 -45.99 34.28 63.43
N THR A 257 -46.79 33.54 62.67
CA THR A 257 -48.19 33.25 63.01
C THR A 257 -48.31 32.51 64.34
N PHE A 258 -47.54 31.44 64.55
CA PHE A 258 -47.52 30.68 65.79
C PHE A 258 -47.04 31.53 66.96
N SER A 259 -45.99 32.33 66.78
CA SER A 259 -45.46 33.23 67.82
C SER A 259 -46.48 34.29 68.23
N ARG A 260 -47.25 34.82 67.26
CA ARG A 260 -48.36 35.76 67.55
C ARG A 260 -49.48 35.09 68.32
N ILE A 261 -49.88 33.88 67.94
CA ILE A 261 -50.88 33.08 68.66
C ILE A 261 -50.42 32.80 70.10
N VAL A 262 -49.17 32.38 70.29
CA VAL A 262 -48.59 32.11 71.61
C VAL A 262 -48.56 33.39 72.46
N LYS A 263 -48.15 34.53 71.91
CA LYS A 263 -48.19 35.82 72.62
C LYS A 263 -49.61 36.19 73.03
N GLU A 264 -50.59 36.03 72.14
CA GLU A 264 -52.00 36.26 72.48
C GLU A 264 -52.50 35.32 73.57
N TRP A 265 -52.15 34.03 73.49
CA TRP A 265 -52.47 33.06 74.53
C TRP A 265 -51.84 33.40 75.86
N GLN A 266 -50.59 33.85 75.86
CA GLN A 266 -49.85 34.25 77.05
C GLN A 266 -50.47 35.51 77.68
N VAL A 267 -50.85 36.51 76.87
CA VAL A 267 -51.59 37.70 77.34
C VAL A 267 -52.94 37.30 77.96
N LYS A 268 -53.70 36.41 77.30
CA LYS A 268 -54.98 35.91 77.82
C LYS A 268 -54.80 35.12 79.11
N THR A 269 -53.78 34.27 79.19
CA THR A 269 -53.46 33.47 80.38
C THR A 269 -53.03 34.36 81.53
N ASN A 270 -52.19 35.37 81.28
CA ASN A 270 -51.78 36.34 82.30
C ASN A 270 -52.97 37.17 82.80
N SER A 271 -53.88 37.59 81.90
CA SER A 271 -55.11 38.28 82.26
C SER A 271 -56.04 37.39 83.10
N LEU A 272 -56.18 36.11 82.73
CA LEU A 272 -56.96 35.14 83.50
C LEU A 272 -56.34 34.89 84.88
N ASN A 273 -55.03 34.68 84.95
CA ASN A 273 -54.30 34.48 86.20
C ASN A 273 -54.43 35.71 87.11
N SER A 274 -54.31 36.92 86.57
CA SER A 274 -54.52 38.17 87.33
C SER A 274 -55.95 38.26 87.85
N THR A 275 -56.94 37.85 87.06
CA THR A 275 -58.35 37.81 87.48
C THR A 275 -58.58 36.78 88.59
N VAL A 276 -58.02 35.57 88.45
CA VAL A 276 -58.09 34.52 89.48
C VAL A 276 -57.38 34.97 90.75
N GLN A 277 -56.25 35.66 90.64
CA GLN A 277 -55.50 36.19 91.78
C GLN A 277 -56.29 37.31 92.48
N ASP A 278 -56.89 38.24 91.73
CA ASP A 278 -57.78 39.28 92.27
C ASP A 278 -59.01 38.67 92.97
N LEU A 279 -59.64 37.65 92.37
CA LEU A 279 -60.72 36.90 93.00
C LEU A 279 -60.25 36.18 94.26
N THR A 280 -59.08 35.54 94.24
CA THR A 280 -58.50 34.86 95.40
C THR A 280 -58.22 35.84 96.53
N THR A 281 -57.69 37.03 96.22
CA THR A 281 -57.48 38.10 97.20
C THR A 281 -58.81 38.62 97.75
N LYS A 282 -59.82 38.85 96.90
CA LYS A 282 -61.15 39.27 97.33
C LYS A 282 -61.82 38.23 98.21
N PHE A 283 -61.73 36.94 97.87
CA PHE A 283 -62.22 35.85 98.70
C PHE A 283 -61.43 35.73 100.01
N GLY A 284 -60.11 35.87 99.98
CA GLY A 284 -59.28 35.91 101.18
C GLY A 284 -59.68 37.05 102.12
N ASN A 285 -59.96 38.24 101.58
CA ASN A 285 -60.46 39.38 102.35
C ASN A 285 -61.86 39.12 102.93
N ILE A 286 -62.78 38.54 102.14
CA ILE A 286 -64.11 38.14 102.63
C ILE A 286 -64.01 37.08 103.74
N ILE A 287 -63.14 36.08 103.60
CA ILE A 287 -62.93 35.04 104.62
C ILE A 287 -62.35 35.67 105.90
N ASN A 288 -61.38 36.58 105.77
CA ASN A 288 -60.81 37.29 106.91
C ASN A 288 -61.82 38.22 107.60
N GLU A 289 -62.65 38.93 106.83
CA GLU A 289 -63.74 39.77 107.33
C GLU A 289 -64.85 38.94 107.96
N LEU A 290 -65.20 37.77 107.39
CA LEU A 290 -66.16 36.84 107.97
C LEU A 290 -65.62 36.22 109.27
N ALA A 291 -64.33 35.89 109.33
CA ALA A 291 -63.67 35.42 110.53
C ALA A 291 -63.61 36.51 111.61
N ASP A 292 -63.34 37.77 111.25
CA ASP A 292 -63.38 38.91 112.19
C ASP A 292 -64.81 39.21 112.66
N LEU A 293 -65.81 39.10 111.77
CA LEU A 293 -67.22 39.26 112.12
C LEU A 293 -67.72 38.15 113.06
N MET A 294 -67.34 36.89 112.79
CA MET A 294 -67.68 35.72 113.63
C MET A 294 -67.00 35.76 114.99
N ASN A 295 -65.74 36.24 115.08
CA ASN A 295 -64.96 36.20 116.31
C ASN A 295 -65.10 37.46 117.17
N ASN A 296 -65.35 38.64 116.59
CA ASN A 296 -65.23 39.92 117.32
C ASN A 296 -66.47 40.83 117.30
N ARG A 297 -67.52 40.62 116.46
CA ARG A 297 -68.55 41.67 116.22
C ARG A 297 -70.02 41.24 115.98
N LEU A 298 -70.63 40.36 116.81
CA LEU A 298 -72.03 40.45 117.35
C LEU A 298 -72.97 39.19 117.26
N PRO A 299 -73.99 39.07 118.16
CA PRO A 299 -74.58 37.81 118.63
C PRO A 299 -76.11 37.61 118.40
N ASN A 300 -76.74 38.08 117.31
CA ASN A 300 -78.20 37.94 117.10
C ASN A 300 -78.55 37.50 115.67
N MET A 301 -79.60 36.67 115.50
CA MET A 301 -80.06 36.05 114.25
C MET A 301 -80.92 36.95 113.33
N ASP A 302 -81.60 37.99 113.80
CA ASP A 302 -82.47 38.80 112.93
C ASP A 302 -81.69 39.81 112.07
N SER A 303 -80.52 40.24 112.53
CA SER A 303 -79.58 41.02 111.71
C SER A 303 -78.92 40.18 110.61
N LYS A 304 -78.88 38.85 110.76
CA LYS A 304 -78.32 37.93 109.75
C LYS A 304 -79.20 37.88 108.51
N THR A 305 -80.53 37.88 108.65
CA THR A 305 -81.46 37.79 107.50
C THR A 305 -81.42 39.06 106.64
N ASN A 306 -81.36 40.25 107.25
CA ASN A 306 -81.25 41.51 106.52
C ASN A 306 -79.85 41.70 105.88
N ALA A 307 -78.78 41.29 106.55
CA ALA A 307 -77.43 41.33 105.99
C ALA A 307 -77.24 40.32 104.85
N VAL A 308 -77.83 39.12 104.97
CA VAL A 308 -77.85 38.11 103.88
C VAL A 308 -78.69 38.62 102.71
N GLN A 309 -79.83 39.27 102.92
CA GLN A 309 -80.63 39.84 101.84
C GLN A 309 -79.93 41.02 101.14
N ALA A 310 -79.19 41.86 101.89
CA ALA A 310 -78.35 42.91 101.32
C ALA A 310 -77.20 42.32 100.48
N LYS A 311 -76.56 41.24 100.97
CA LYS A 311 -75.52 40.53 100.22
C LYS A 311 -76.07 39.75 99.02
N ILE A 312 -77.30 39.24 99.07
CA ILE A 312 -78.00 38.67 97.91
C ILE A 312 -78.29 39.76 96.86
N ASN A 313 -78.63 40.97 97.29
CA ASN A 313 -78.85 42.09 96.38
C ASN A 313 -77.54 42.62 95.78
N GLU A 314 -76.44 42.66 96.56
CA GLU A 314 -75.10 42.95 96.03
C GLU A 314 -74.62 41.85 95.09
N LEU A 315 -74.86 40.57 95.40
CA LEU A 315 -74.52 39.45 94.53
C LEU A 315 -75.33 39.49 93.22
N LYS A 316 -76.61 39.87 93.26
CA LYS A 316 -77.43 40.14 92.06
C LYS A 316 -76.89 41.33 91.26
N ALA A 317 -76.40 42.38 91.92
CA ALA A 317 -75.77 43.51 91.25
C ALA A 317 -74.42 43.12 90.60
N SER A 318 -73.62 42.29 91.27
CA SER A 318 -72.35 41.76 90.73
C SER A 318 -72.57 40.73 89.62
N LEU A 319 -73.62 39.89 89.69
CA LEU A 319 -74.02 38.98 88.60
C LEU A 319 -74.57 39.73 87.38
N GLY A 320 -75.23 40.87 87.58
CA GLY A 320 -75.67 41.76 86.50
C GLY A 320 -74.54 42.56 85.84
N GLN A 321 -73.34 42.59 86.44
CA GLN A 321 -72.12 43.14 85.85
C GLN A 321 -71.32 42.09 85.05
N ILE A 322 -71.76 40.83 85.05
CA ILE A 322 -71.17 39.79 84.20
C ILE A 322 -71.73 39.96 82.79
N ASP A 323 -70.85 40.22 81.83
CA ASP A 323 -71.19 40.33 80.41
C ASP A 323 -71.37 38.95 79.77
N TRP A 324 -72.63 38.53 79.65
CA TRP A 324 -73.04 37.29 78.99
C TRP A 324 -73.03 37.36 77.45
N THR A 325 -72.69 38.50 76.84
CA THR A 325 -72.66 38.62 75.37
C THR A 325 -71.55 37.79 74.71
N SER A 326 -70.58 37.31 75.48
CA SER A 326 -69.52 36.44 74.97
C SER A 326 -69.97 35.05 74.52
N PHE A 327 -71.17 34.58 74.93
CA PHE A 327 -71.70 33.27 74.52
C PHE A 327 -72.53 33.31 73.23
N ALA A 328 -72.85 34.50 72.70
CA ALA A 328 -73.57 34.70 71.43
C ALA A 328 -72.63 35.06 70.25
N LYS A 329 -71.38 34.57 70.27
CA LYS A 329 -70.28 35.06 69.41
C LYS A 329 -70.00 34.29 68.11
N ASP A 330 -70.95 33.55 67.53
CA ASP A 330 -70.70 33.04 66.17
C ASP A 330 -70.75 34.18 65.11
N LEU A 331 -71.55 35.22 65.35
CA LEU A 331 -71.62 36.39 64.47
C LEU A 331 -70.53 37.44 64.76
N GLU A 332 -70.14 37.64 66.02
CA GLU A 332 -69.15 38.66 66.40
C GLU A 332 -67.70 38.26 66.04
N THR A 333 -67.41 36.96 65.98
CA THR A 333 -66.09 36.45 65.55
C THR A 333 -65.88 36.64 64.04
N LYS A 334 -66.94 36.55 63.21
CA LYS A 334 -66.90 36.96 61.80
C LYS A 334 -66.75 38.48 61.64
N LYS A 335 -67.38 39.29 62.51
CA LYS A 335 -67.22 40.75 62.53
C LYS A 335 -65.78 41.18 62.84
N LEU A 336 -65.12 40.54 63.81
CA LEU A 336 -63.73 40.86 64.21
C LEU A 336 -62.69 40.51 63.14
N ILE A 337 -62.85 39.40 62.40
CA ILE A 337 -61.93 39.01 61.31
C ILE A 337 -62.03 39.97 60.12
N TYR A 338 -63.23 40.48 59.79
CA TYR A 338 -63.43 41.42 58.68
C TYR A 338 -63.13 42.88 59.06
N TRP A 339 -63.40 43.30 60.29
CA TRP A 339 -63.17 44.68 60.74
C TRP A 339 -61.75 44.96 61.24
N SER A 340 -60.90 43.94 61.40
CA SER A 340 -59.48 44.11 61.75
C SER A 340 -58.59 44.49 60.56
N GLU A 341 -59.09 44.42 59.33
CA GLU A 341 -58.35 44.93 58.16
C GLU A 341 -58.26 46.47 58.23
N SER A 342 -57.09 47.04 58.02
CA SER A 342 -56.91 48.50 57.95
C SER A 342 -57.64 49.09 56.73
N GLY A 343 -58.11 50.34 56.84
CA GLY A 343 -58.66 51.11 55.71
C GLY A 343 -60.19 51.17 55.56
N TRP A 344 -60.97 50.70 56.56
CA TRP A 344 -62.43 50.87 56.57
C TRP A 344 -62.85 52.29 57.01
N LEU A 345 -63.61 52.99 56.17
CA LEU A 345 -64.32 54.22 56.52
C LEU A 345 -65.70 53.88 57.10
N LYS A 346 -65.98 54.30 58.33
CA LYS A 346 -67.31 54.18 58.94
C LYS A 346 -68.20 55.34 58.45
N LEU A 347 -69.37 55.01 57.90
CA LEU A 347 -70.35 56.02 57.49
C LEU A 347 -71.30 56.31 58.66
N ASN A 348 -71.71 57.57 58.81
CA ASN A 348 -72.70 57.95 59.81
C ASN A 348 -74.06 57.35 59.42
N SER A 349 -74.63 56.52 60.28
CA SER A 349 -75.78 55.66 59.98
C SER A 349 -77.15 56.36 60.00
N ASN A 350 -77.22 57.66 59.74
CA ASN A 350 -78.46 58.43 59.86
C ASN A 350 -79.36 58.30 58.61
N MET A 351 -79.89 57.10 58.34
CA MET A 351 -80.97 56.87 57.35
C MET A 351 -82.32 57.43 57.82
N THR A 352 -82.33 58.69 58.20
CA THR A 352 -83.51 59.41 58.73
C THR A 352 -84.11 60.38 57.71
N GLN A 353 -83.46 60.55 56.54
CA GLN A 353 -83.94 61.41 55.46
C GLN A 353 -84.82 60.63 54.47
N TRP A 354 -86.10 60.98 54.43
CA TRP A 354 -87.10 60.44 53.52
C TRP A 354 -87.40 61.42 52.39
N TRP A 355 -87.51 60.94 51.15
CA TRP A 355 -87.64 61.88 50.01
C TRP A 355 -89.09 62.19 49.62
N HIS A 356 -90.11 61.33 49.88
CA HIS A 356 -91.39 61.42 49.12
C HIS A 356 -92.75 61.49 49.86
N SER A 357 -92.88 61.43 51.20
CA SER A 357 -94.16 61.88 51.82
C SER A 357 -94.08 62.32 53.29
N ASN A 358 -94.78 63.40 53.63
CA ASN A 358 -95.00 63.85 55.03
C ASN A 358 -95.86 62.86 55.84
N GLU A 359 -96.56 61.94 55.18
CA GLU A 359 -97.39 60.91 55.80
C GLU A 359 -96.55 59.75 56.31
N MET A 360 -95.49 59.40 55.58
CA MET A 360 -94.50 58.40 55.97
C MET A 360 -93.75 58.81 57.26
N VAL A 361 -93.34 60.08 57.36
CA VAL A 361 -92.71 60.62 58.59
C VAL A 361 -93.64 60.53 59.80
N LYS A 362 -94.96 60.55 59.60
CA LYS A 362 -95.95 60.35 60.66
C LYS A 362 -96.21 58.87 60.96
N ALA A 363 -96.09 58.01 59.97
CA ALA A 363 -96.39 56.58 60.05
C ALA A 363 -95.16 55.71 60.43
N ALA A 364 -93.94 56.27 60.34
CA ALA A 364 -92.69 55.67 60.76
C ALA A 364 -92.18 56.28 62.07
N ASN A 365 -92.02 55.46 63.11
CA ASN A 365 -91.21 55.82 64.26
C ASN A 365 -89.80 55.27 64.04
N VAL A 366 -88.89 56.15 63.59
CA VAL A 366 -87.49 55.80 63.36
C VAL A 366 -86.66 56.18 64.58
N SER A 367 -86.05 55.19 65.21
CA SER A 367 -85.10 55.42 66.29
C SER A 367 -83.70 55.01 65.84
N TYR A 368 -82.71 55.82 66.22
CA TYR A 368 -81.31 55.47 66.01
C TYR A 368 -80.73 54.93 67.31
N ASP A 369 -80.18 53.72 67.25
CA ASP A 369 -79.51 53.11 68.39
C ASP A 369 -78.01 53.41 68.30
N GLU A 370 -77.52 54.29 69.17
CA GLU A 370 -76.10 54.67 69.23
C GLU A 370 -75.18 53.51 69.65
N ILE A 371 -75.72 52.51 70.36
CA ILE A 371 -74.96 51.35 70.85
C ILE A 371 -74.79 50.33 69.74
N THR A 372 -75.85 50.03 68.99
CA THR A 372 -75.78 49.08 67.86
C THR A 372 -75.44 49.74 66.52
N ASN A 373 -75.46 51.08 66.45
CA ASN A 373 -75.16 51.90 65.28
C ASN A 373 -76.03 51.52 64.07
N MET A 374 -77.32 51.26 64.36
CA MET A 374 -78.37 50.91 63.39
C MET A 374 -79.59 51.80 63.56
N SER A 375 -80.23 52.12 62.44
CA SER A 375 -81.55 52.75 62.41
C SER A 375 -82.60 51.65 62.51
N SER A 376 -83.46 51.76 63.52
CA SER A 376 -84.63 50.91 63.72
C SER A 376 -85.85 51.63 63.17
N PHE A 377 -86.59 50.94 62.31
CA PHE A 377 -87.77 51.42 61.65
C PHE A 377 -88.96 50.67 62.20
N ASP A 378 -89.86 51.41 62.84
CA ASP A 378 -91.15 50.91 63.29
C ASP A 378 -92.24 51.59 62.47
N TYR A 379 -92.70 50.93 61.41
CA TYR A 379 -93.38 51.57 60.30
C TYR A 379 -94.76 50.99 60.03
N THR A 380 -95.78 51.86 59.93
CA THR A 380 -97.09 51.49 59.40
C THR A 380 -97.16 51.90 57.93
N GLY A 381 -97.25 50.91 57.04
CA GLY A 381 -97.31 51.08 55.59
C GLY A 381 -98.31 52.13 55.15
N VAL A 382 -97.90 52.94 54.16
CA VAL A 382 -98.70 53.90 53.41
C VAL A 382 -98.59 53.50 51.93
N SER A 383 -99.61 53.77 51.12
CA SER A 383 -99.61 53.37 49.71
C SER A 383 -98.56 54.14 48.89
N GLY A 384 -97.58 53.44 48.29
CA GLY A 384 -96.57 54.04 47.40
C GLY A 384 -95.20 53.33 47.43
N VAL A 385 -94.26 53.82 46.61
CA VAL A 385 -92.83 53.43 46.67
C VAL A 385 -92.09 54.40 47.57
N GLU A 386 -91.38 53.86 48.56
CA GLU A 386 -90.80 54.64 49.65
C GLU A 386 -89.34 54.26 49.84
N PHE A 387 -88.49 55.25 50.12
CA PHE A 387 -87.05 55.01 50.26
C PHE A 387 -86.37 56.02 51.17
N SER A 388 -85.34 55.55 51.87
CA SER A 388 -84.47 56.32 52.76
C SER A 388 -83.03 56.25 52.26
N LYS A 389 -82.24 57.32 52.43
CA LYS A 389 -80.90 57.41 51.84
C LYS A 389 -79.83 58.04 52.74
N ILE A 390 -78.57 57.71 52.45
CA ILE A 390 -77.36 58.34 53.01
C ILE A 390 -76.57 58.96 51.86
N ALA A 391 -76.15 60.22 52.02
CA ALA A 391 -75.21 60.88 51.12
C ALA A 391 -73.76 60.53 51.49
N VAL A 392 -72.96 60.10 50.52
CA VAL A 392 -71.51 59.90 50.67
C VAL A 392 -70.80 60.76 49.63
N ASN A 393 -69.92 61.64 50.10
CA ASN A 393 -69.22 62.62 49.26
C ASN A 393 -67.70 62.43 49.32
N GLY A 394 -67.01 62.82 48.25
CA GLY A 394 -65.56 62.84 48.21
C GLY A 394 -64.92 61.45 48.08
N LEU A 395 -65.57 60.52 47.40
CA LEU A 395 -64.96 59.25 47.01
C LEU A 395 -63.93 59.45 45.91
N ASN A 396 -62.89 58.61 45.92
CA ASN A 396 -61.91 58.57 44.84
C ASN A 396 -62.61 58.09 43.56
N ILE A 397 -62.43 58.82 42.46
CA ILE A 397 -62.88 58.37 41.15
C ILE A 397 -62.03 57.16 40.70
N ASN A 398 -62.62 56.31 39.86
CA ASN A 398 -62.06 55.10 39.25
C ASN A 398 -61.49 54.13 40.29
N THR A 399 -62.21 54.00 41.41
CA THR A 399 -61.79 53.22 42.57
C THR A 399 -62.85 52.17 42.87
N TYR A 400 -62.42 50.93 43.01
CA TYR A 400 -63.30 49.83 43.36
C TYR A 400 -63.55 49.83 44.88
N TYR A 401 -64.79 50.08 45.27
CA TYR A 401 -65.24 50.13 46.66
C TYR A 401 -66.07 48.92 47.05
N ARG A 402 -65.96 48.56 48.33
CA ARG A 402 -66.81 47.55 48.98
C ARG A 402 -67.56 48.18 50.14
N LEU A 403 -68.88 48.06 50.11
CA LEU A 403 -69.83 48.49 51.13
C LEU A 403 -70.30 47.29 51.96
N PHE A 404 -70.24 47.44 53.27
CA PHE A 404 -70.82 46.51 54.24
C PHE A 404 -71.90 47.19 55.06
N PHE A 405 -72.93 46.44 55.40
CA PHE A 405 -74.00 46.88 56.30
C PHE A 405 -74.70 45.68 56.95
N GLU A 406 -75.41 45.95 58.03
CA GLU A 406 -76.20 44.97 58.76
C GLU A 406 -77.68 45.18 58.51
N TRP A 407 -78.41 44.07 58.35
CA TRP A 407 -79.86 44.04 58.13
C TRP A 407 -80.52 43.08 59.12
N GLU A 408 -81.65 43.47 59.66
CA GLU A 408 -82.50 42.66 60.54
C GLU A 408 -83.96 42.96 60.21
N ASN A 409 -84.77 41.91 60.06
CA ASN A 409 -86.21 42.04 59.84
C ASN A 409 -86.94 41.34 60.98
N LEU A 410 -87.69 42.09 61.78
CA LEU A 410 -88.20 41.63 63.08
C LEU A 410 -89.59 41.02 63.01
N LYS A 411 -90.31 41.19 61.88
CA LYS A 411 -91.72 40.78 61.78
C LYS A 411 -92.07 40.20 60.41
N GLN A 412 -92.96 39.22 60.40
CA GLN A 412 -93.34 38.50 59.19
C GLN A 412 -94.24 39.37 58.32
N LEU A 413 -93.90 39.46 57.03
CA LEU A 413 -94.73 40.16 56.05
C LEU A 413 -95.86 39.23 55.61
N THR A 414 -97.10 39.65 55.77
CA THR A 414 -98.25 38.89 55.27
C THR A 414 -98.55 39.32 53.84
N LYS A 415 -98.38 38.42 52.87
CA LYS A 415 -98.66 38.71 51.46
C LYS A 415 -100.16 38.99 51.25
N ILE A 416 -100.49 40.16 50.69
CA ILE A 416 -101.84 40.50 50.20
C ILE A 416 -101.74 40.74 48.69
N ALA A 417 -102.67 40.19 47.91
CA ALA A 417 -102.59 40.14 46.44
C ALA A 417 -102.57 41.55 45.80
N GLY A 418 -101.56 41.82 44.98
CA GLY A 418 -101.56 42.96 44.04
C GLY A 418 -100.27 43.78 43.92
N ASN A 419 -99.33 43.72 44.88
CA ASN A 419 -98.09 44.51 44.86
C ASN A 419 -96.85 43.67 45.22
N ASP A 420 -95.72 43.94 44.53
CA ASP A 420 -94.40 43.41 44.87
C ASP A 420 -93.74 44.29 45.94
N TYR A 421 -93.73 43.86 47.20
CA TYR A 421 -92.91 44.48 48.24
C TYR A 421 -91.49 43.91 48.18
N LYS A 422 -90.47 44.78 48.14
CA LYS A 422 -89.05 44.39 48.04
C LYS A 422 -88.21 45.32 48.89
N PHE A 423 -87.41 44.78 49.79
CA PHE A 423 -86.33 45.55 50.41
C PHE A 423 -85.09 45.45 49.53
N GLY A 424 -84.51 46.57 49.13
CA GLY A 424 -83.30 46.59 48.32
C GLY A 424 -82.39 47.76 48.67
N VAL A 425 -81.08 47.54 48.66
CA VAL A 425 -80.08 48.59 48.82
C VAL A 425 -79.48 48.91 47.46
N THR A 426 -79.55 50.17 47.04
CA THR A 426 -79.02 50.65 45.77
C THR A 426 -78.02 51.77 45.99
N VAL A 427 -76.92 51.76 45.24
CA VAL A 427 -75.89 52.79 45.21
C VAL A 427 -75.93 53.48 43.85
N TYR A 428 -76.08 54.80 43.84
CA TYR A 428 -76.19 55.57 42.60
C TYR A 428 -75.58 56.97 42.72
N GLU A 429 -75.33 57.63 41.60
CA GLU A 429 -74.74 58.98 41.54
C GLU A 429 -75.71 60.06 42.06
N GLN A 430 -75.24 60.97 42.93
CA GLN A 430 -76.12 62.01 43.50
C GLN A 430 -76.71 62.97 42.46
N SER A 431 -75.93 63.33 41.44
CA SER A 431 -76.35 64.22 40.33
C SER A 431 -77.26 63.54 39.31
N ASN A 432 -77.24 62.20 39.22
CA ASN A 432 -77.98 61.44 38.23
C ASN A 432 -78.50 60.11 38.82
N PRO A 433 -79.74 60.08 39.34
CA PRO A 433 -80.33 58.88 39.94
C PRO A 433 -80.44 57.67 39.01
N ASN A 434 -80.38 57.87 37.68
CA ASN A 434 -80.40 56.77 36.71
C ASN A 434 -79.04 56.05 36.59
N ASN A 435 -77.96 56.66 37.09
CA ASN A 435 -76.62 56.06 37.07
C ASN A 435 -76.42 55.18 38.32
N VAL A 436 -76.95 53.96 38.26
CA VAL A 436 -76.84 52.95 39.32
C VAL A 436 -75.48 52.27 39.24
N LEU A 437 -74.72 52.34 40.33
CA LEU A 437 -73.39 51.74 40.48
C LEU A 437 -73.48 50.30 41.00
N ALA A 438 -74.45 49.99 41.86
CA ALA A 438 -74.77 48.63 42.30
C ALA A 438 -76.14 48.54 43.01
N SER A 439 -76.76 47.35 43.02
CA SER A 439 -78.00 47.06 43.75
C SER A 439 -77.95 45.68 44.40
N LEU A 440 -78.62 45.52 45.54
CA LEU A 440 -78.74 44.27 46.28
C LEU A 440 -80.13 44.11 46.90
N ASP A 441 -80.83 43.02 46.59
CA ASP A 441 -82.09 42.65 47.23
C ASP A 441 -81.85 42.06 48.63
N LEU A 442 -82.72 42.38 49.57
CA LEU A 442 -82.67 41.96 50.97
C LEU A 442 -83.80 40.98 51.34
N PRO A 443 -83.59 40.10 52.33
CA PRO A 443 -84.63 39.18 52.79
C PRO A 443 -85.87 39.90 53.32
N VAL A 444 -87.03 39.49 52.82
CA VAL A 444 -88.36 40.03 53.17
C VAL A 444 -89.04 39.25 54.32
N GLU A 445 -88.59 38.03 54.62
CA GLU A 445 -89.07 37.25 55.78
C GLU A 445 -88.33 37.65 57.07
N PRO A 446 -88.85 37.34 58.27
CA PRO A 446 -88.17 37.64 59.53
C PRO A 446 -86.79 37.00 59.56
N CYS A 447 -85.76 37.81 59.78
CA CYS A 447 -84.40 37.34 59.90
C CYS A 447 -83.72 38.03 61.07
N ASN A 448 -83.03 37.24 61.90
CA ASN A 448 -82.09 37.77 62.86
C ASN A 448 -81.03 38.61 62.15
N LYS A 449 -80.38 39.52 62.88
CA LYS A 449 -79.30 40.37 62.37
C LYS A 449 -78.27 39.60 61.51
N GLN A 450 -78.14 40.01 60.25
CA GLN A 450 -77.22 39.46 59.24
C GLN A 450 -76.34 40.55 58.63
N LEU A 451 -75.15 40.17 58.15
CA LEU A 451 -74.18 41.06 57.50
C LEU A 451 -74.25 40.89 55.98
N PHE A 452 -74.37 42.00 55.26
CA PHE A 452 -74.45 42.04 53.80
C PHE A 452 -73.28 42.84 53.20
N GLN A 453 -72.92 42.47 51.97
CA GLN A 453 -71.84 43.10 51.19
C GLN A 453 -72.37 43.51 49.82
N LEU A 454 -72.04 44.72 49.40
CA LEU A 454 -72.24 45.24 48.06
C LEU A 454 -70.92 45.83 47.55
N SER A 455 -70.54 45.61 46.30
CA SER A 455 -69.31 46.18 45.73
C SER A 455 -69.62 46.94 44.44
N PHE A 456 -68.93 48.06 44.22
CA PHE A 456 -69.17 48.95 43.10
C PHE A 456 -67.90 49.70 42.70
N ASP A 457 -67.79 50.08 41.42
CA ASP A 457 -66.75 50.98 40.93
C ASP A 457 -67.31 52.40 40.89
N THR A 458 -66.56 53.38 41.37
CA THR A 458 -66.96 54.78 41.26
C THR A 458 -66.94 55.28 39.83
N ASN A 459 -66.18 54.68 38.90
CA ASN A 459 -65.93 55.25 37.59
C ASN A 459 -65.58 56.75 37.75
N ASN A 460 -66.20 57.67 37.02
CA ASN A 460 -65.95 59.10 37.21
C ASN A 460 -66.81 59.79 38.31
N VAL A 461 -67.44 59.03 39.22
CA VAL A 461 -68.38 59.54 40.24
C VAL A 461 -67.71 59.69 41.61
N SER A 462 -67.70 60.90 42.18
CA SER A 462 -67.13 61.16 43.52
C SER A 462 -68.19 61.27 44.63
N ASN A 463 -69.46 61.48 44.27
CA ASN A 463 -70.55 61.69 45.23
C ASN A 463 -71.72 60.74 44.91
N ILE A 464 -72.07 59.88 45.87
CA ILE A 464 -73.09 58.82 45.71
C ILE A 464 -74.19 58.94 46.77
N PHE A 465 -75.36 58.39 46.48
CA PHE A 465 -76.37 58.02 47.48
C PHE A 465 -76.36 56.50 47.69
N ILE A 466 -76.49 56.09 48.94
CA ILE A 466 -76.85 54.72 49.33
C ILE A 466 -78.31 54.77 49.76
N GLU A 467 -79.19 54.09 49.03
CA GLU A 467 -80.64 54.09 49.23
C GLU A 467 -81.13 52.72 49.68
N LEU A 468 -81.99 52.70 50.70
CA LEU A 468 -82.88 51.57 50.99
C LEU A 468 -84.23 51.86 50.34
N ASN A 469 -84.60 51.03 49.38
CA ASN A 469 -85.88 51.04 48.69
C ASN A 469 -86.77 49.92 49.27
N THR A 470 -87.99 50.26 49.67
CA THR A 470 -88.95 49.29 50.26
C THR A 470 -89.96 48.76 49.24
N GLY A 471 -89.88 49.20 47.99
CA GLY A 471 -90.85 48.88 46.94
C GLY A 471 -92.24 49.44 47.27
N GLY A 472 -93.27 48.88 46.64
CA GLY A 472 -94.67 49.27 46.88
C GLY A 472 -95.22 48.64 48.15
N LEU A 473 -95.28 49.39 49.25
CA LEU A 473 -95.87 48.92 50.51
C LEU A 473 -97.39 49.16 50.54
N ASN A 474 -98.13 48.26 51.21
CA ASN A 474 -99.58 48.36 51.34
C ASN A 474 -99.95 49.19 52.58
N ASP A 475 -101.01 50.00 52.44
CA ASP A 475 -101.52 50.88 53.50
C ASP A 475 -102.06 50.10 54.71
N GLY A 476 -101.73 50.56 55.92
CA GLY A 476 -102.22 50.03 57.20
C GLY A 476 -101.51 48.78 57.76
N LEU A 477 -100.48 48.26 57.09
CA LEU A 477 -99.70 47.11 57.59
C LEU A 477 -98.49 47.55 58.43
N HIS A 478 -98.23 46.84 59.53
CA HIS A 478 -97.17 47.23 60.47
C HIS A 478 -95.90 46.37 60.30
N PHE A 479 -94.79 47.05 60.02
CA PHE A 479 -93.49 46.52 59.65
C PHE A 479 -92.40 46.97 60.62
N GLN A 480 -91.45 46.09 60.95
CA GLN A 480 -90.32 46.42 61.81
C GLN A 480 -89.02 45.85 61.26
N TRP A 481 -88.05 46.72 60.97
CA TRP A 481 -86.72 46.33 60.50
C TRP A 481 -85.63 47.22 61.08
N LYS A 482 -84.39 46.76 61.01
CA LYS A 482 -83.20 47.55 61.36
C LYS A 482 -82.17 47.45 60.24
N ILE A 483 -81.56 48.58 59.90
CA ILE A 483 -80.43 48.63 58.96
C ILE A 483 -79.37 49.61 59.47
N GLY A 484 -78.10 49.29 59.28
CA GLY A 484 -77.02 50.17 59.71
C GLY A 484 -75.65 49.54 59.68
N ASN A 485 -74.73 50.04 60.51
CA ASN A 485 -73.33 49.61 60.51
C ASN A 485 -72.65 49.72 59.13
N TRP A 486 -72.97 50.78 58.40
CA TRP A 486 -72.43 51.11 57.10
C TRP A 486 -70.91 51.34 57.14
N ARG A 487 -70.15 50.54 56.40
CA ARG A 487 -68.69 50.67 56.25
C ARG A 487 -68.26 50.54 54.80
N LEU A 488 -67.33 51.38 54.39
CA LEU A 488 -66.82 51.46 53.03
C LEU A 488 -65.30 51.25 53.02
N LYS A 489 -64.76 50.50 52.06
CA LYS A 489 -63.30 50.29 51.89
C LYS A 489 -62.90 50.25 50.43
N ILE A 490 -61.72 50.77 50.14
CA ILE A 490 -61.02 50.65 48.85
C ILE A 490 -60.43 49.24 48.74
N VAL A 491 -60.75 48.52 47.67
CA VAL A 491 -60.29 47.14 47.47
C VAL A 491 -59.05 47.06 46.58
N GLN A 492 -58.93 47.94 45.58
CA GLN A 492 -57.76 48.00 44.68
C GLN A 492 -57.64 49.39 44.04
N ASP A 493 -56.42 49.95 43.98
CA ASP A 493 -56.10 51.04 43.05
C ASP A 493 -55.94 50.42 41.67
N HIS A 494 -56.87 50.68 40.77
CA HIS A 494 -56.69 50.35 39.37
C HIS A 494 -55.70 51.36 38.77
N VAL A 495 -54.81 50.94 37.86
CA VAL A 495 -54.14 51.90 36.95
C VAL A 495 -55.10 52.05 35.77
N PRO A 496 -55.91 53.12 35.70
CA PRO A 496 -56.88 53.24 34.63
C PRO A 496 -56.17 53.51 33.30
N ILE A 497 -56.69 52.91 32.23
CA ILE A 497 -56.44 53.37 30.87
C ILE A 497 -57.18 54.71 30.72
N VAL A 498 -56.44 55.81 30.58
CA VAL A 498 -57.00 57.16 30.46
C VAL A 498 -57.42 57.44 29.02
N ALA A 499 -58.69 57.78 28.81
CA ALA A 499 -59.18 58.12 27.47
C ALA A 499 -58.54 59.42 26.95
N ILE A 500 -57.92 59.35 25.78
CA ILE A 500 -57.47 60.53 25.01
C ILE A 500 -58.71 61.18 24.39
N LYS A 501 -58.84 62.51 24.49
CA LYS A 501 -60.00 63.24 23.95
C LYS A 501 -59.72 63.73 22.53
N ASN A 502 -60.77 64.09 21.79
CA ASN A 502 -60.63 64.75 20.48
C ASN A 502 -59.77 66.01 20.59
N ASN A 503 -58.95 66.26 19.58
CA ASN A 503 -58.04 67.41 19.48
C ASN A 503 -56.93 67.46 20.56
N THR A 504 -56.62 66.33 21.22
CA THR A 504 -55.52 66.28 22.19
C THR A 504 -54.17 66.40 21.48
N ASP A 505 -53.25 67.18 22.05
CA ASP A 505 -51.84 67.20 21.64
C ASP A 505 -51.04 66.20 22.50
N LEU A 506 -50.44 65.20 21.86
CA LEU A 506 -49.67 64.17 22.59
C LEU A 506 -48.42 64.73 23.30
N ASN A 507 -47.93 65.92 22.93
CA ASN A 507 -46.84 66.58 23.66
C ASN A 507 -47.28 67.05 25.05
N THR A 508 -48.59 67.17 25.30
CA THR A 508 -49.14 67.54 26.61
C THR A 508 -49.32 66.34 27.56
N ILE A 509 -49.14 65.10 27.06
CA ILE A 509 -49.28 63.87 27.86
C ILE A 509 -47.89 63.42 28.35
N ASN A 510 -47.41 64.02 29.43
CA ASN A 510 -46.10 63.73 30.02
C ASN A 510 -46.19 63.08 31.41
N THR A 511 -47.40 62.82 31.92
CA THR A 511 -47.63 62.11 33.17
C THR A 511 -47.48 60.59 32.96
N PRO A 512 -46.79 59.85 33.84
CA PRO A 512 -46.71 58.40 33.73
C PRO A 512 -48.09 57.73 33.76
N GLY A 513 -48.37 56.83 32.83
CA GLY A 513 -49.66 56.16 32.73
C GLY A 513 -49.90 55.44 31.40
N MET A 514 -51.05 54.76 31.32
CA MET A 514 -51.57 54.17 30.09
C MET A 514 -52.74 55.01 29.58
N TYR A 515 -52.74 55.33 28.30
CA TYR A 515 -53.73 56.16 27.63
C TYR A 515 -54.25 55.45 26.38
N HIS A 516 -55.50 55.68 26.01
CA HIS A 516 -56.11 55.02 24.85
C HIS A 516 -56.95 56.00 24.03
N ALA A 517 -56.76 55.98 22.70
CA ALA A 517 -57.43 56.84 21.74
C ALA A 517 -58.52 56.08 20.97
N MET A 518 -59.77 56.13 21.46
CA MET A 518 -60.93 55.45 20.84
C MET A 518 -61.61 56.31 19.78
N GLY A 519 -61.29 56.12 18.49
CA GLY A 519 -62.01 56.80 17.40
C GLY A 519 -62.00 58.33 17.50
N THR A 520 -60.91 58.88 18.05
CA THR A 520 -60.75 60.32 18.36
C THR A 520 -60.23 61.10 17.16
N ASP A 521 -60.84 62.25 16.86
CA ASP A 521 -60.42 63.10 15.74
C ASP A 521 -59.47 64.22 16.18
N GLY A 522 -58.55 64.61 15.29
CA GLY A 522 -57.73 65.82 15.42
C GLY A 522 -56.54 65.74 16.38
N ILE A 523 -56.06 64.55 16.72
CA ILE A 523 -54.90 64.39 17.62
C ILE A 523 -53.64 65.00 17.00
N ALA A 524 -53.03 65.96 17.70
CA ALA A 524 -51.79 66.62 17.27
C ALA A 524 -50.55 65.87 17.80
N ASN A 525 -49.45 65.95 17.03
CA ASN A 525 -48.16 65.32 17.35
C ASN A 525 -48.23 63.80 17.55
N SER A 526 -49.17 63.14 16.86
CA SER A 526 -49.30 61.68 16.79
C SER A 526 -48.78 61.15 15.44
N PRO A 527 -48.10 60.00 15.40
CA PRO A 527 -47.70 59.35 14.15
C PRO A 527 -48.89 58.70 13.43
N ILE A 528 -50.02 58.49 14.12
CA ILE A 528 -51.26 57.94 13.55
C ILE A 528 -52.51 58.69 14.05
N PRO A 529 -53.61 58.75 13.28
CA PRO A 529 -54.71 59.67 13.57
C PRO A 529 -55.66 59.22 14.71
N ALA A 530 -55.87 57.92 14.92
CA ALA A 530 -56.78 57.37 15.94
C ALA A 530 -56.49 55.87 16.17
N TRP A 531 -57.13 55.26 17.19
CA TRP A 531 -57.06 53.82 17.51
C TRP A 531 -55.68 53.32 17.92
N PHE A 532 -55.20 53.84 19.05
CA PHE A 532 -53.92 53.42 19.62
C PHE A 532 -53.90 53.47 21.15
N ASP A 533 -53.01 52.66 21.70
CA ASP A 533 -52.56 52.74 23.08
C ASP A 533 -51.29 53.58 23.17
N LEU A 534 -51.20 54.41 24.20
CA LEU A 534 -50.01 55.21 24.51
C LEU A 534 -49.59 54.91 25.95
N THR A 535 -48.36 54.43 26.11
CA THR A 535 -47.71 54.26 27.40
C THR A 535 -46.72 55.40 27.60
N VAL A 536 -46.82 56.09 28.73
CA VAL A 536 -45.93 57.20 29.09
C VAL A 536 -45.16 56.82 30.34
N ASN A 537 -43.84 57.00 30.29
CA ASN A 537 -42.96 56.86 31.44
C ASN A 537 -42.13 58.14 31.60
N SER A 538 -42.03 58.69 32.81
CA SER A 538 -41.30 59.94 33.03
C SER A 538 -40.70 60.02 34.42
N ASP A 539 -39.57 60.70 34.54
CA ASP A 539 -39.02 61.17 35.82
C ASP A 539 -39.54 62.59 36.10
N ASN A 540 -40.57 62.68 36.96
CA ASN A 540 -41.20 63.94 37.36
C ASN A 540 -41.57 64.87 36.20
N MET A 541 -42.00 64.30 35.05
CA MET A 541 -42.39 65.02 33.82
C MET A 541 -41.24 65.80 33.14
N TYR A 542 -40.01 65.79 33.69
CA TYR A 542 -38.87 66.55 33.17
C TYR A 542 -38.18 65.85 32.01
N ASN A 543 -37.96 64.54 32.13
CA ASN A 543 -37.49 63.65 31.06
C ASN A 543 -38.41 62.44 30.99
N GLY A 544 -38.64 61.92 29.79
CA GLY A 544 -39.44 60.70 29.68
C GLY A 544 -39.54 60.14 28.27
N THR A 545 -40.31 59.06 28.18
CA THR A 545 -40.55 58.31 26.95
C THR A 545 -42.04 58.09 26.73
N GLN A 546 -42.43 58.12 25.46
CA GLN A 546 -43.75 57.74 25.00
C GLN A 546 -43.61 56.55 24.04
N MET A 547 -44.38 55.50 24.29
CA MET A 547 -44.52 54.35 23.40
C MET A 547 -45.98 54.27 22.95
N LEU A 548 -46.20 54.33 21.64
CA LEU A 548 -47.51 54.26 21.03
C LEU A 548 -47.64 52.96 20.26
N HIS A 549 -48.71 52.21 20.51
CA HIS A 549 -49.06 50.99 19.80
C HIS A 549 -50.30 51.22 18.95
N ALA A 550 -50.10 51.24 17.64
CA ALA A 550 -51.12 51.35 16.62
C ALA A 550 -51.76 49.97 16.38
N GLU A 551 -52.94 49.75 16.96
CA GLU A 551 -53.56 48.42 17.03
C GLU A 551 -53.95 47.89 15.63
N ASN A 552 -54.49 48.74 14.76
CA ASN A 552 -54.98 48.33 13.44
C ASN A 552 -53.83 48.07 12.46
N GLU A 553 -52.76 48.85 12.54
CA GLU A 553 -51.58 48.74 11.69
C GLU A 553 -50.55 47.73 12.23
N ASN A 554 -50.73 47.26 13.48
CA ASN A 554 -49.78 46.45 14.23
C ASN A 554 -48.36 47.05 14.21
N GLN A 555 -48.28 48.35 14.50
CA GLN A 555 -47.04 49.13 14.48
C GLN A 555 -46.79 49.77 15.84
N VAL A 556 -45.52 49.78 16.25
CA VAL A 556 -45.10 50.41 17.51
C VAL A 556 -44.23 51.62 17.18
N TYR A 557 -44.51 52.75 17.81
CA TYR A 557 -43.73 53.98 17.71
C TYR A 557 -43.20 54.36 19.08
N VAL A 558 -41.97 54.87 19.13
CA VAL A 558 -41.35 55.36 20.35
C VAL A 558 -40.75 56.73 20.11
N ARG A 559 -40.87 57.61 21.11
CA ARG A 559 -40.12 58.85 21.18
C ARG A 559 -39.75 59.16 22.62
N SER A 560 -38.83 60.09 22.78
CA SER A 560 -38.42 60.61 24.09
C SER A 560 -38.63 62.12 24.14
N TRP A 561 -38.66 62.68 25.34
CA TRP A 561 -38.53 64.12 25.52
C TRP A 561 -37.53 64.44 26.63
N HIS A 562 -37.01 65.66 26.58
CA HIS A 562 -36.12 66.23 27.60
C HIS A 562 -36.52 67.67 27.91
N ASN A 563 -36.12 68.16 29.08
CA ASN A 563 -36.40 69.53 29.56
C ASN A 563 -37.91 69.89 29.58
N GLY A 564 -38.77 68.92 29.92
CA GLY A 564 -40.21 69.11 30.14
C GLY A 564 -41.08 69.34 28.90
N ASN A 565 -40.51 69.76 27.75
CA ASN A 565 -41.30 70.05 26.54
C ASN A 565 -40.57 69.85 25.19
N THR A 566 -39.35 69.29 25.17
CA THR A 566 -38.60 69.06 23.92
C THR A 566 -38.70 67.59 23.49
N PHE A 567 -39.68 67.28 22.65
CA PHE A 567 -39.91 65.93 22.13
C PHE A 567 -39.02 65.63 20.90
N THR A 568 -38.50 64.41 20.82
CA THR A 568 -37.89 63.90 19.59
C THR A 568 -38.97 63.51 18.59
N ASP A 569 -38.58 63.38 17.33
CA ASP A 569 -39.44 62.77 16.32
C ASP A 569 -39.83 61.33 16.73
N TRP A 570 -41.00 60.89 16.28
CA TRP A 570 -41.45 59.52 16.45
C TRP A 570 -40.61 58.55 15.62
N GLN A 571 -40.09 57.52 16.27
CA GLN A 571 -39.38 56.42 15.61
C GLN A 571 -40.26 55.19 15.58
N ARG A 572 -40.52 54.65 14.39
CA ARG A 572 -41.24 53.38 14.23
C ARG A 572 -40.30 52.21 14.51
N ILE A 573 -40.73 51.26 15.33
CA ILE A 573 -40.05 49.98 15.58
C ILE A 573 -40.44 48.99 14.47
N THR A 574 -39.44 48.43 13.81
CA THR A 574 -39.56 47.43 12.74
C THR A 574 -40.11 46.11 13.28
N ASN A 575 -41.20 45.57 12.72
CA ASN A 575 -41.72 44.26 13.09
C ASN A 575 -41.09 43.11 12.26
N ALA A 576 -41.42 41.85 12.57
CA ALA A 576 -40.86 40.68 11.87
C ALA A 576 -41.15 40.68 10.35
N THR A 577 -42.31 41.21 9.94
CA THR A 577 -42.71 41.34 8.52
C THR A 577 -41.90 42.43 7.81
N ASP A 578 -41.61 43.55 8.48
CA ASP A 578 -40.74 44.61 7.98
C ASP A 578 -39.28 44.14 7.86
N LEU A 579 -38.81 43.30 8.78
CA LEU A 579 -37.47 42.70 8.70
C LEU A 579 -37.40 41.70 7.53
N ALA A 580 -38.45 40.90 7.33
CA ALA A 580 -38.57 39.96 6.22
C ALA A 580 -38.62 40.64 4.83
N THR A 581 -39.02 41.92 4.75
CA THR A 581 -38.95 42.70 3.50
C THR A 581 -37.59 43.38 3.29
N ARG A 582 -36.76 43.53 4.34
CA ARG A 582 -35.39 44.07 4.24
C ARG A 582 -34.32 42.98 4.06
N LEU A 583 -34.61 41.74 4.43
CA LEU A 583 -33.87 40.54 4.01
C LEU A 583 -34.85 39.53 3.38
N PRO A 584 -35.35 39.82 2.17
CA PRO A 584 -36.33 38.95 1.53
C PRO A 584 -35.72 37.62 1.11
N VAL A 585 -36.53 36.55 1.20
CA VAL A 585 -36.27 35.22 0.62
C VAL A 585 -36.10 35.24 -0.91
N SER A 586 -36.39 36.38 -1.55
CA SER A 586 -36.01 36.73 -2.92
C SER A 586 -35.39 38.12 -2.91
N GLY A 587 -34.08 38.20 -3.16
CA GLY A 587 -33.27 39.43 -3.04
C GLY A 587 -33.96 40.69 -3.55
N GLY A 588 -34.10 41.69 -2.68
CA GLY A 588 -34.55 43.02 -3.07
C GLY A 588 -33.55 43.65 -4.03
N ASN A 589 -34.00 44.59 -4.85
CA ASN A 589 -33.12 45.36 -5.72
C ASN A 589 -32.17 46.20 -4.86
N MET A 590 -30.86 45.93 -4.93
CA MET A 590 -29.86 46.85 -4.42
C MET A 590 -29.89 48.12 -5.30
N ASN A 591 -29.85 49.30 -4.68
CA ASN A 591 -29.75 50.54 -5.43
C ASN A 591 -28.47 50.52 -6.29
N LYS A 592 -28.51 51.16 -7.47
CA LYS A 592 -27.34 51.27 -8.34
C LYS A 592 -26.15 51.85 -7.55
N GLY A 593 -25.04 51.12 -7.52
CA GLY A 593 -23.82 51.51 -6.80
C GLY A 593 -23.76 51.08 -5.33
N SER A 594 -24.69 50.28 -4.83
CA SER A 594 -24.58 49.69 -3.49
C SER A 594 -23.48 48.60 -3.43
N TRP A 595 -22.73 48.57 -2.32
CA TRP A 595 -21.68 47.58 -2.04
C TRP A 595 -22.03 46.82 -0.76
N ILE A 596 -21.72 45.51 -0.72
CA ILE A 596 -21.65 44.74 0.53
C ILE A 596 -20.17 44.66 0.88
N THR A 597 -19.76 45.32 1.96
CA THR A 597 -18.34 45.44 2.34
C THR A 597 -18.08 44.64 3.62
N TRP A 598 -17.08 43.77 3.55
CA TRP A 598 -16.51 43.07 4.71
C TRP A 598 -15.07 43.55 4.91
N SER A 599 -14.78 44.16 6.06
CA SER A 599 -13.47 44.76 6.34
C SER A 599 -12.63 43.83 7.21
N GLY A 600 -11.42 43.50 6.77
CA GLY A 600 -10.38 42.88 7.60
C GLY A 600 -9.83 43.84 8.66
N SER A 601 -9.00 43.35 9.57
CA SER A 601 -8.39 44.18 10.61
C SER A 601 -7.31 45.09 10.04
N ASN A 602 -7.14 46.29 10.63
CA ASN A 602 -6.22 47.32 10.14
C ASN A 602 -4.72 47.01 10.39
N ALA A 603 -4.37 45.82 10.87
CA ALA A 603 -3.01 45.48 11.24
C ALA A 603 -2.28 44.76 10.10
N ASN A 604 -1.18 45.33 9.60
CA ASN A 604 -0.27 44.77 8.57
C ASN A 604 0.45 43.46 8.99
N SER A 605 -0.07 42.75 9.98
CA SER A 605 0.46 41.47 10.48
C SER A 605 -0.64 40.47 10.83
N ALA A 606 -1.91 40.84 10.68
CA ALA A 606 -3.04 39.98 11.02
C ALA A 606 -3.32 38.97 9.90
N ASN A 607 -3.55 37.72 10.30
CA ASN A 607 -4.20 36.70 9.49
C ASN A 607 -5.62 36.60 10.02
N ASP A 608 -6.52 37.42 9.47
CA ASP A 608 -7.91 37.45 9.92
C ASP A 608 -8.68 36.21 9.44
N GLY A 609 -8.09 35.42 8.54
CA GLY A 609 -8.76 34.32 7.88
C GLY A 609 -9.96 34.82 7.07
N ASN A 610 -11.12 34.19 7.26
CA ASN A 610 -12.36 34.51 6.56
C ASN A 610 -12.93 35.83 7.06
N ILE A 611 -12.81 36.92 6.30
CA ILE A 611 -13.27 38.26 6.71
C ILE A 611 -14.75 38.52 6.42
N GLY A 612 -15.42 37.60 5.74
CA GLY A 612 -16.86 37.64 5.46
C GLY A 612 -17.20 37.14 4.05
N GLY A 613 -18.47 36.79 3.83
CA GLY A 613 -18.90 36.17 2.59
C GLY A 613 -20.37 35.73 2.54
N LEU A 614 -20.70 34.96 1.50
CA LEU A 614 -22.01 34.36 1.26
C LEU A 614 -21.91 32.84 1.36
N GLN A 615 -22.92 32.18 1.94
CA GLN A 615 -23.01 30.73 2.04
C GLN A 615 -24.40 30.25 1.59
N TRP A 616 -24.42 29.22 0.77
CA TRP A 616 -25.63 28.49 0.39
C TRP A 616 -25.54 27.07 0.93
N ASN A 617 -26.56 26.64 1.68
CA ASN A 617 -26.68 25.28 2.20
C ASN A 617 -27.74 24.53 1.39
N GLY A 618 -27.33 23.44 0.74
CA GLY A 618 -28.22 22.41 0.21
C GLY A 618 -28.65 21.41 1.29
N ALA A 619 -29.38 20.37 0.90
CA ALA A 619 -29.88 19.36 1.83
C ALA A 619 -28.76 18.51 2.46
N THR A 620 -27.68 18.26 1.70
CA THR A 620 -26.53 17.44 2.12
C THR A 620 -25.19 18.17 1.99
N ASP A 621 -25.17 19.37 1.42
CA ASP A 621 -23.93 20.01 0.98
C ASP A 621 -23.98 21.54 1.08
N ASN A 622 -22.87 22.24 0.87
CA ASN A 622 -22.81 23.71 0.92
C ASN A 622 -21.75 24.31 -0.03
N ILE A 623 -21.99 25.56 -0.43
CA ILE A 623 -21.02 26.38 -1.16
C ILE A 623 -20.82 27.70 -0.40
N GLN A 624 -19.56 28.07 -0.18
CA GLN A 624 -19.18 29.34 0.46
C GLN A 624 -18.35 30.20 -0.49
N ILE A 625 -18.62 31.51 -0.53
CA ILE A 625 -17.82 32.52 -1.24
C ILE A 625 -17.39 33.56 -0.22
N TYR A 626 -16.10 33.71 0.05
CA TYR A 626 -15.61 34.64 1.07
C TYR A 626 -14.24 35.22 0.75
N GLY A 627 -13.94 36.38 1.32
CA GLY A 627 -12.58 36.93 1.34
C GLY A 627 -11.74 36.22 2.42
N ASN A 628 -10.54 35.76 2.08
CA ASN A 628 -9.59 35.19 3.02
C ASN A 628 -8.34 36.06 3.10
N ASN A 629 -8.15 36.73 4.24
CA ASN A 629 -6.96 37.55 4.51
C ASN A 629 -5.87 36.65 5.09
N ASN A 630 -5.03 36.09 4.23
CA ASN A 630 -4.11 35.02 4.60
C ASN A 630 -2.75 35.54 5.15
N ARG A 631 -2.38 36.80 4.86
CA ARG A 631 -1.20 37.57 5.33
C ARG A 631 -1.40 39.06 5.04
N ALA A 632 -0.54 39.92 5.59
CA ALA A 632 -0.45 41.34 5.24
C ALA A 632 -0.52 41.52 3.70
N ASP A 633 -1.48 42.32 3.23
CA ASP A 633 -1.79 42.66 1.83
C ASP A 633 -2.35 41.56 0.90
N ASN A 634 -2.57 40.33 1.38
CA ASN A 634 -3.05 39.21 0.55
C ASN A 634 -4.49 38.83 0.90
N LEU A 635 -5.44 39.45 0.18
CA LEU A 635 -6.85 39.07 0.20
C LEU A 635 -7.16 38.13 -0.97
N ASP A 636 -7.40 36.85 -0.67
CA ASP A 636 -7.88 35.88 -1.65
C ASP A 636 -9.41 35.89 -1.71
N LEU A 637 -9.99 35.80 -2.91
CA LEU A 637 -11.38 35.39 -3.06
C LEU A 637 -11.44 33.86 -3.05
N VAL A 638 -12.07 33.30 -2.01
CA VAL A 638 -12.23 31.86 -1.86
C VAL A 638 -13.64 31.45 -2.29
N ILE A 639 -13.72 30.43 -3.14
CA ILE A 639 -14.94 29.68 -3.42
C ILE A 639 -14.73 28.26 -2.91
N LYS A 640 -15.37 27.91 -1.80
CA LYS A 640 -15.24 26.62 -1.14
C LYS A 640 -16.47 25.77 -1.44
N LEU A 641 -16.23 24.62 -2.07
CA LEU A 641 -17.20 23.59 -2.39
C LEU A 641 -17.18 22.54 -1.26
N GLY A 642 -18.31 21.89 -0.96
CA GLY A 642 -18.39 20.94 0.14
C GLY A 642 -17.83 19.53 -0.17
N ASP A 643 -18.14 18.57 0.69
CA ASP A 643 -17.24 17.46 1.04
C ASP A 643 -17.35 16.19 0.19
N ASP A 644 -18.30 16.11 -0.75
CA ASP A 644 -18.55 14.91 -1.56
C ASP A 644 -18.16 15.02 -3.04
N ASN A 645 -17.49 16.11 -3.45
CA ASN A 645 -17.14 16.45 -4.83
C ASN A 645 -18.34 16.56 -5.80
N SER A 646 -19.59 16.61 -5.32
CA SER A 646 -20.78 16.76 -6.17
C SER A 646 -21.01 18.20 -6.62
N ASN A 647 -20.47 19.18 -5.89
CA ASN A 647 -20.59 20.59 -6.22
C ASN A 647 -19.60 21.02 -7.31
N ARG A 648 -20.01 22.03 -8.06
CA ARG A 648 -19.18 22.72 -9.05
C ARG A 648 -19.67 24.14 -9.28
N ILE A 649 -18.78 25.02 -9.71
CA ILE A 649 -19.13 26.36 -10.21
C ILE A 649 -19.61 26.18 -11.65
N SER A 650 -20.89 26.45 -11.92
CA SER A 650 -21.53 26.20 -13.22
C SER A 650 -21.73 27.51 -13.99
N PHE A 651 -21.17 27.61 -15.20
CA PHE A 651 -21.41 28.72 -16.12
C PHE A 651 -22.50 28.32 -17.12
N ARG A 652 -23.62 29.02 -17.12
CA ARG A 652 -24.81 28.68 -17.92
C ARG A 652 -25.15 29.78 -18.91
N ASP A 653 -25.72 29.39 -20.05
CA ASP A 653 -26.26 30.34 -21.02
C ASP A 653 -27.65 30.86 -20.61
N LYS A 654 -28.23 31.71 -21.47
CA LYS A 654 -29.56 32.30 -21.26
C LYS A 654 -30.69 31.25 -21.14
N ASP A 655 -30.48 30.05 -21.66
CA ASP A 655 -31.46 28.96 -21.67
C ASP A 655 -31.25 28.02 -20.46
N GLY A 656 -30.26 28.33 -19.60
CA GLY A 656 -29.94 27.57 -18.40
C GLY A 656 -29.06 26.34 -18.65
N ALA A 657 -28.59 26.13 -19.89
CA ALA A 657 -27.69 25.02 -20.21
C ALA A 657 -26.27 25.32 -19.72
N GLU A 658 -25.63 24.35 -19.07
CA GLU A 658 -24.24 24.47 -18.62
C GLU A 658 -23.29 24.43 -19.82
N ARG A 659 -22.47 25.47 -19.95
CA ARG A 659 -21.48 25.64 -21.03
C ARG A 659 -20.04 25.43 -20.56
N ALA A 660 -19.80 25.63 -19.27
CA ALA A 660 -18.54 25.35 -18.61
C ALA A 660 -18.80 25.15 -17.12
N ALA A 661 -17.86 24.52 -16.43
CA ALA A 661 -17.87 24.42 -14.99
C ALA A 661 -16.45 24.35 -14.42
N ILE A 662 -16.29 24.65 -13.13
CA ILE A 662 -15.11 24.33 -12.33
C ILE A 662 -15.55 23.33 -11.26
N THR A 663 -15.06 22.09 -11.34
CA THR A 663 -15.38 21.01 -10.39
C THR A 663 -14.60 21.12 -9.09
N ALA A 664 -14.98 20.33 -8.07
CA ALA A 664 -14.38 20.36 -6.74
C ALA A 664 -12.87 20.07 -6.70
N ASP A 665 -12.34 19.34 -7.69
CA ASP A 665 -10.91 19.08 -7.89
C ASP A 665 -10.19 20.19 -8.68
N GLY A 666 -10.90 21.26 -9.05
CA GLY A 666 -10.36 22.42 -9.77
C GLY A 666 -10.35 22.27 -11.30
N HIS A 667 -10.93 21.20 -11.87
CA HIS A 667 -10.97 21.01 -13.32
C HIS A 667 -11.98 21.98 -13.99
N PHE A 668 -11.49 22.78 -14.94
CA PHE A 668 -12.32 23.65 -15.78
C PHE A 668 -12.78 22.92 -17.06
N THR A 669 -14.10 22.88 -17.31
CA THR A 669 -14.69 22.14 -18.45
C THR A 669 -15.01 23.00 -19.67
N GLY A 670 -14.81 24.32 -19.59
CA GLY A 670 -15.10 25.25 -20.69
C GLY A 670 -13.97 25.38 -21.71
N GLY A 671 -14.27 26.00 -22.84
CA GLY A 671 -13.24 26.46 -23.78
C GLY A 671 -12.58 27.75 -23.28
N THR A 672 -11.26 27.79 -23.26
CA THR A 672 -10.49 29.00 -22.92
C THR A 672 -10.34 29.88 -24.16
N ASP A 673 -10.79 31.13 -24.09
CA ASP A 673 -10.45 32.15 -25.08
C ASP A 673 -9.04 32.70 -24.81
N TRP A 674 -8.06 32.00 -25.34
CA TRP A 674 -6.64 32.30 -25.15
C TRP A 674 -6.21 33.68 -25.71
N ALA A 675 -7.03 34.35 -26.54
CA ALA A 675 -6.71 35.68 -27.03
C ALA A 675 -6.76 36.76 -25.94
N HIS A 676 -7.51 36.51 -24.86
CA HIS A 676 -7.72 37.45 -23.75
C HIS A 676 -7.05 37.01 -22.44
N ILE A 677 -6.36 35.86 -22.44
CA ILE A 677 -5.53 35.44 -21.32
C ILE A 677 -4.08 35.84 -21.60
N GLY A 678 -3.62 36.89 -20.92
CA GLY A 678 -2.25 37.37 -21.02
C GLY A 678 -1.24 36.26 -20.74
N GLY A 679 -0.25 36.11 -21.62
CA GLY A 679 0.82 35.11 -21.46
C GLY A 679 0.44 33.66 -21.79
N THR A 680 -0.77 33.37 -22.29
CA THR A 680 -1.20 31.97 -22.54
C THR A 680 -1.93 31.74 -23.87
N GLY A 681 -1.80 32.64 -24.84
CA GLY A 681 -2.27 32.44 -26.22
C GLY A 681 -1.85 31.12 -26.87
N LEU A 682 -2.54 30.67 -27.92
CA LEU A 682 -1.97 29.84 -29.00
C LEU A 682 -0.73 30.48 -29.68
N ASN A 683 -0.35 31.70 -29.25
CA ASN A 683 0.97 32.32 -29.41
C ASN A 683 1.95 31.97 -28.27
N ASN A 684 1.70 30.89 -27.54
CA ASN A 684 2.66 30.30 -26.64
C ASN A 684 3.59 29.42 -27.51
N PRO A 685 4.87 29.79 -27.67
CA PRO A 685 5.81 29.11 -28.56
C PRO A 685 6.09 27.64 -28.19
N THR A 686 5.46 27.11 -27.13
CA THR A 686 5.79 25.81 -26.51
C THR A 686 4.89 24.63 -26.89
N LEU A 687 3.80 24.81 -27.66
CA LEU A 687 2.93 23.65 -27.98
C LEU A 687 2.71 23.37 -29.48
N GLY A 688 2.85 24.34 -30.40
CA GLY A 688 2.70 24.08 -31.84
C GLY A 688 3.10 25.25 -32.74
N ARG A 689 3.89 25.01 -33.80
CA ARG A 689 4.35 26.02 -34.78
C ARG A 689 4.01 25.61 -36.21
N TYR A 690 3.54 26.55 -37.03
CA TYR A 690 3.46 26.40 -38.48
C TYR A 690 4.68 27.04 -39.14
N ILE A 691 5.48 26.22 -39.82
CA ILE A 691 6.70 26.61 -40.52
C ILE A 691 6.35 26.88 -41.98
N GLN A 692 6.59 28.10 -42.44
CA GLN A 692 6.48 28.50 -43.85
C GLN A 692 7.85 28.58 -44.53
N HIS A 693 8.87 28.90 -43.73
CA HIS A 693 10.29 28.88 -44.08
C HIS A 693 11.06 28.21 -42.95
N SER A 694 12.20 27.60 -43.22
CA SER A 694 13.02 26.87 -42.27
C SER A 694 14.50 27.27 -42.34
N ASN A 695 14.79 28.46 -42.87
CA ASN A 695 16.16 28.93 -43.06
C ASN A 695 16.84 29.33 -41.74
N THR A 696 16.08 29.82 -40.75
CA THR A 696 16.59 30.26 -39.45
C THR A 696 15.91 29.55 -38.28
N TRP A 697 16.51 29.61 -37.08
CA TRP A 697 15.81 29.14 -35.88
C TRP A 697 14.56 29.95 -35.59
N ASN A 698 14.54 31.23 -35.94
CA ASN A 698 13.34 32.04 -35.80
C ASN A 698 12.23 31.58 -36.75
N ASP A 699 12.54 31.05 -37.94
CA ASP A 699 11.48 30.55 -38.81
C ASP A 699 10.86 29.23 -38.29
N ILE A 700 11.66 28.41 -37.58
CA ILE A 700 11.28 27.08 -37.09
C ILE A 700 10.62 27.13 -35.70
N ILE A 701 11.26 27.81 -34.75
CA ILE A 701 10.83 27.90 -33.34
C ILE A 701 10.31 29.28 -32.95
N GLY A 702 10.33 30.26 -33.87
CA GLY A 702 9.88 31.66 -33.69
C GLY A 702 10.51 32.39 -32.54
N GLN A 703 11.78 32.10 -32.31
CA GLN A 703 12.68 32.87 -31.49
C GLN A 703 14.10 32.74 -32.03
N ASN A 704 14.92 33.77 -31.79
CA ASN A 704 16.35 33.75 -32.08
C ASN A 704 17.10 32.82 -31.11
N ASN A 705 18.39 32.59 -31.39
CA ASN A 705 19.25 31.75 -30.56
C ASN A 705 19.29 32.26 -29.09
N GLY A 706 19.27 31.35 -28.11
CA GLY A 706 19.44 31.69 -26.68
C GLY A 706 18.44 31.10 -25.67
N GLN A 707 17.21 30.75 -26.06
CA GLN A 707 16.19 30.22 -25.14
C GLN A 707 15.91 28.73 -25.35
N MET A 708 15.51 28.03 -24.27
CA MET A 708 15.07 26.63 -24.32
C MET A 708 13.73 26.54 -25.05
N ALA A 709 13.61 25.59 -25.97
CA ALA A 709 12.38 25.29 -26.69
C ALA A 709 12.13 23.78 -26.69
N LEU A 710 10.86 23.42 -26.48
CA LEU A 710 10.27 22.17 -26.92
C LEU A 710 8.97 22.57 -27.62
N THR A 711 8.84 22.30 -28.91
CA THR A 711 7.67 22.74 -29.68
C THR A 711 7.33 21.71 -30.75
N ALA A 712 6.05 21.37 -30.88
CA ALA A 712 5.58 20.59 -32.02
C ALA A 712 5.58 21.49 -33.25
N ILE A 713 5.91 20.95 -34.41
CA ILE A 713 5.97 21.71 -35.65
C ILE A 713 5.12 21.06 -36.73
N ARG A 714 4.47 21.90 -37.53
CA ARG A 714 3.84 21.60 -38.80
C ARG A 714 4.59 22.37 -39.86
N ASP A 715 5.16 21.68 -40.82
CA ASP A 715 6.03 22.29 -41.83
C ASP A 715 5.41 22.23 -43.22
N ASP A 716 4.91 23.40 -43.64
CA ASP A 716 4.30 23.65 -44.94
C ASP A 716 5.28 24.36 -45.89
N SER A 717 6.57 24.41 -45.56
CA SER A 717 7.59 24.85 -46.50
C SER A 717 7.69 23.90 -47.70
N ASN A 718 8.29 24.38 -48.79
CA ASN A 718 8.44 23.62 -50.03
C ASN A 718 9.52 22.50 -49.95
N GLY A 719 10.18 22.34 -48.79
CA GLY A 719 11.19 21.30 -48.55
C GLY A 719 12.56 21.55 -49.21
N SER A 720 12.76 22.70 -49.86
CA SER A 720 14.08 23.06 -50.44
C SER A 720 15.06 23.65 -49.43
N GLU A 721 14.62 23.81 -48.17
CA GLU A 721 15.34 24.47 -47.10
C GLU A 721 15.86 23.43 -46.08
N ASN A 722 15.90 23.73 -44.77
CA ASN A 722 16.52 22.83 -43.80
C ASN A 722 15.63 21.65 -43.40
N THR A 723 14.32 21.88 -43.24
CA THR A 723 13.35 20.84 -42.86
C THR A 723 12.86 20.05 -44.09
N ILE A 724 11.99 19.05 -43.89
CA ILE A 724 11.49 18.20 -45.00
C ILE A 724 10.46 18.96 -45.86
N GLY A 725 9.75 19.94 -45.29
CA GLY A 725 8.63 20.60 -45.94
C GLY A 725 7.47 19.64 -46.18
N GLN A 726 6.69 19.94 -47.23
CA GLN A 726 5.65 19.05 -47.76
C GLN A 726 4.67 18.55 -46.70
N HIS A 727 4.09 19.46 -45.92
CA HIS A 727 3.12 19.09 -44.92
C HIS A 727 3.71 18.13 -43.87
N SER A 728 5.00 18.24 -43.54
CA SER A 728 5.61 17.35 -42.54
C SER A 728 5.21 17.74 -41.12
N ALA A 729 5.23 16.78 -40.20
CA ALA A 729 5.02 17.01 -38.77
C ALA A 729 6.30 16.68 -38.01
N GLY A 730 6.57 17.37 -36.91
CA GLY A 730 7.81 17.15 -36.17
C GLY A 730 7.85 17.77 -34.78
N VAL A 731 9.02 17.70 -34.18
CA VAL A 731 9.34 18.36 -32.91
C VAL A 731 10.67 19.09 -33.04
N ALA A 732 10.70 20.34 -32.59
CA ALA A 732 11.93 21.09 -32.40
C ALA A 732 12.25 21.16 -30.90
N PHE A 733 13.51 20.95 -30.55
CA PHE A 733 13.99 20.82 -29.18
C PHE A 733 15.40 21.39 -28.99
N GLY A 734 15.74 21.78 -27.76
CA GLY A 734 17.06 22.27 -27.38
C GLY A 734 17.05 23.71 -26.84
N GLY A 735 18.20 24.27 -26.51
CA GLY A 735 18.33 25.58 -25.87
C GLY A 735 19.76 26.09 -25.87
N GLY A 736 19.96 27.38 -25.58
CA GLY A 736 21.29 28.01 -25.60
C GLY A 736 21.97 27.82 -26.96
N ASP A 737 23.06 27.06 -26.99
CA ASP A 737 23.95 26.86 -28.14
C ASP A 737 23.50 25.78 -29.15
N THR A 738 22.59 24.86 -28.81
CA THR A 738 22.25 23.75 -29.73
C THR A 738 20.76 23.53 -29.80
N LYS A 739 20.25 23.44 -31.03
CA LYS A 739 18.86 23.12 -31.35
C LYS A 739 18.82 21.97 -32.35
N GLY A 740 17.78 21.16 -32.24
CA GLY A 740 17.51 20.05 -33.13
C GLY A 740 16.05 20.06 -33.56
N VAL A 741 15.79 19.50 -34.73
CA VAL A 741 14.42 19.22 -35.20
C VAL A 741 14.38 17.81 -35.72
N LEU A 742 13.33 17.07 -35.36
CA LEU A 742 12.98 15.79 -35.95
C LEU A 742 11.65 15.96 -36.68
N SER A 743 11.65 15.75 -37.99
CA SER A 743 10.46 15.87 -38.85
C SER A 743 10.16 14.56 -39.56
N VAL A 744 8.89 14.31 -39.85
CA VAL A 744 8.37 13.16 -40.60
C VAL A 744 7.44 13.67 -41.70
N ALA A 745 7.67 13.23 -42.94
CA ALA A 745 6.87 13.59 -44.10
C ALA A 745 5.42 13.08 -44.00
N TRP A 746 4.48 13.77 -44.65
CA TRP A 746 3.07 13.41 -44.64
C TRP A 746 2.72 12.23 -45.55
N ASP A 747 3.32 12.13 -46.74
CA ASP A 747 2.92 11.21 -47.81
C ASP A 747 3.91 10.08 -48.11
N LYS A 748 5.08 10.07 -47.47
CA LYS A 748 6.14 9.09 -47.71
C LYS A 748 6.87 8.74 -46.42
N PRO A 749 7.42 7.51 -46.31
CA PRO A 749 8.27 7.13 -45.18
C PRO A 749 9.61 7.87 -45.29
N GLN A 750 9.63 9.14 -44.89
CA GLN A 750 10.84 9.96 -44.83
C GLN A 750 10.83 10.69 -43.50
N ALA A 751 11.89 10.53 -42.72
CA ALA A 751 12.13 11.31 -41.52
C ALA A 751 13.49 11.99 -41.63
N ARG A 752 13.62 13.19 -41.07
CA ARG A 752 14.85 13.99 -41.11
C ARG A 752 15.13 14.53 -39.73
N ILE A 753 16.39 14.46 -39.35
CA ILE A 753 16.91 15.17 -38.21
C ILE A 753 17.80 16.31 -38.69
N ILE A 754 17.59 17.50 -38.16
CA ILE A 754 18.41 18.69 -38.41
C ILE A 754 19.02 19.15 -37.08
N GLY A 755 20.15 19.83 -37.16
CA GLY A 755 20.76 20.44 -35.99
C GLY A 755 21.73 21.55 -36.36
N GLY A 756 22.10 22.32 -35.34
CA GLY A 756 23.09 23.38 -35.51
C GLY A 756 23.16 24.33 -34.32
N ASN A 757 24.17 25.21 -34.39
CA ASN A 757 24.41 26.33 -33.48
C ASN A 757 24.35 27.65 -34.27
N GLY A 758 24.07 28.76 -33.61
CA GLY A 758 23.99 30.09 -34.21
C GLY A 758 22.56 30.46 -34.60
N ASN A 759 22.38 31.14 -35.74
CA ASN A 759 21.08 31.69 -36.15
C ASN A 759 20.24 30.74 -37.05
N ALA A 760 20.81 29.61 -37.49
CA ALA A 760 20.17 28.66 -38.40
C ALA A 760 20.64 27.21 -38.16
N PRO A 761 19.89 26.19 -38.63
CA PRO A 761 20.42 24.84 -38.77
C PRO A 761 21.71 24.82 -39.61
N THR A 762 22.69 24.03 -39.21
CA THR A 762 23.98 23.92 -39.93
C THR A 762 24.16 22.57 -40.62
N TRP A 763 23.35 21.57 -40.27
CA TRP A 763 23.35 20.27 -40.91
C TRP A 763 21.95 19.63 -40.87
N HIS A 764 21.70 18.72 -41.82
CA HIS A 764 20.54 17.84 -41.83
C HIS A 764 20.91 16.43 -42.32
N LYS A 765 20.19 15.41 -41.87
CA LYS A 765 20.29 14.02 -42.35
C LYS A 765 18.92 13.36 -42.40
N ASP A 766 18.67 12.62 -43.48
CA ASP A 766 17.51 11.73 -43.57
C ASP A 766 17.79 10.44 -42.77
N ILE A 767 16.78 9.97 -42.06
CA ILE A 767 16.80 8.74 -41.27
C ILE A 767 16.41 7.59 -42.19
N ALA A 768 17.30 6.59 -42.32
CA ALA A 768 17.05 5.38 -43.08
C ALA A 768 16.08 4.45 -42.34
N TRP A 769 15.12 3.87 -43.07
CA TRP A 769 14.22 2.85 -42.58
C TRP A 769 14.81 1.45 -42.80
N LYS A 770 14.20 0.43 -42.17
CA LYS A 770 14.64 -0.97 -42.30
C LYS A 770 14.74 -1.43 -43.76
N ASP A 771 13.90 -0.89 -44.62
CA ASP A 771 13.80 -1.26 -46.04
C ASP A 771 14.89 -0.60 -46.91
N ASP A 772 15.57 0.42 -46.38
CA ASP A 772 16.67 1.14 -47.03
C ASP A 772 18.01 0.39 -46.89
N ALA A 773 18.09 -0.61 -46.00
CA ALA A 773 19.29 -1.41 -45.77
C ALA A 773 19.47 -2.50 -46.84
N LYS A 774 20.58 -2.45 -47.59
CA LYS A 774 20.95 -3.41 -48.65
C LYS A 774 22.07 -4.34 -48.19
N VAL A 775 22.00 -5.62 -48.57
CA VAL A 775 23.01 -6.66 -48.29
C VAL A 775 23.37 -7.45 -49.56
N GLN A 776 24.60 -7.96 -49.62
CA GLN A 776 25.02 -8.89 -50.67
C GLN A 776 24.58 -10.31 -50.32
N VAL A 777 23.94 -11.01 -51.26
CA VAL A 777 23.39 -12.36 -51.05
C VAL A 777 23.79 -13.29 -52.19
N VAL A 778 23.90 -14.58 -51.89
CA VAL A 778 24.16 -15.67 -52.83
C VAL A 778 22.87 -16.46 -53.00
N ARG A 779 22.39 -16.62 -54.25
CA ARG A 779 21.11 -17.31 -54.52
C ARG A 779 21.21 -18.82 -54.69
N ASP A 780 22.37 -19.31 -55.12
CA ASP A 780 22.61 -20.72 -55.40
C ASP A 780 23.83 -21.23 -54.63
N TYR A 781 23.78 -22.44 -54.07
CA TYR A 781 24.89 -23.06 -53.34
C TYR A 781 25.10 -24.50 -53.80
N ASN A 782 26.31 -24.82 -54.30
CA ASN A 782 26.63 -26.17 -54.76
C ASN A 782 27.01 -27.07 -53.58
N ILE A 783 26.12 -28.00 -53.24
CA ILE A 783 26.29 -28.90 -52.09
C ILE A 783 27.39 -29.95 -52.27
N GLU A 784 27.75 -30.29 -53.51
CA GLU A 784 28.78 -31.30 -53.79
C GLU A 784 30.18 -30.67 -53.73
N THR A 785 30.33 -29.39 -54.10
CA THR A 785 31.63 -28.68 -54.18
C THR A 785 31.85 -27.61 -53.09
N GLU A 786 30.86 -27.33 -52.24
CA GLU A 786 30.87 -26.27 -51.21
C GLU A 786 31.06 -24.84 -51.76
N GLN A 787 30.75 -24.60 -53.04
CA GLN A 787 30.96 -23.29 -53.67
C GLN A 787 29.66 -22.47 -53.79
N PRO A 788 29.67 -21.18 -53.40
CA PRO A 788 28.56 -20.26 -53.63
C PRO A 788 28.46 -19.84 -55.11
N GLY A 789 27.23 -19.60 -55.58
CA GLY A 789 26.94 -18.98 -56.88
C GLY A 789 27.17 -17.46 -56.93
N PRO A 790 26.69 -16.78 -57.98
CA PRO A 790 26.88 -15.33 -58.17
C PRO A 790 26.24 -14.51 -57.06
N ARG A 791 26.90 -13.39 -56.68
CA ARG A 791 26.38 -12.45 -55.67
C ARG A 791 25.41 -11.45 -56.28
N THR A 792 24.35 -11.13 -55.56
CA THR A 792 23.34 -10.10 -55.92
C THR A 792 23.09 -9.17 -54.73
N ILE A 793 22.48 -8.00 -54.95
CA ILE A 793 22.12 -7.06 -53.88
C ILE A 793 20.63 -7.21 -53.58
N GLU A 794 20.28 -7.44 -52.31
CA GLU A 794 18.90 -7.56 -51.84
C GLU A 794 18.65 -6.73 -50.58
N ASN A 795 17.38 -6.59 -50.20
CA ASN A 795 17.01 -5.92 -48.95
C ASN A 795 17.35 -6.80 -47.75
N ALA A 796 17.93 -6.19 -46.70
CA ALA A 796 18.31 -6.88 -45.47
C ALA A 796 17.12 -7.49 -44.70
N ASN A 797 15.89 -7.05 -45.00
CA ASN A 797 14.66 -7.52 -44.39
C ASN A 797 14.05 -8.75 -45.10
N ASN A 798 14.67 -9.26 -46.16
CA ASN A 798 14.17 -10.45 -46.85
C ASN A 798 14.21 -11.66 -45.87
N PRO A 799 13.07 -12.31 -45.56
CA PRO A 799 13.03 -13.36 -44.53
C PRO A 799 13.75 -14.66 -44.92
N TRP A 800 14.23 -14.78 -46.17
CA TRP A 800 14.83 -15.99 -46.74
C TRP A 800 16.36 -15.92 -46.82
N LEU A 801 16.99 -14.98 -46.13
CA LEU A 801 18.44 -14.89 -46.09
C LEU A 801 19.02 -15.92 -45.13
N VAL A 802 19.81 -16.85 -45.66
CA VAL A 802 20.52 -17.87 -44.90
C VAL A 802 22.01 -17.61 -44.99
N ASP A 803 22.69 -17.69 -43.85
CA ASP A 803 24.13 -17.51 -43.78
C ASP A 803 24.88 -18.60 -44.55
N GLN A 804 25.96 -18.22 -45.24
CA GLN A 804 26.73 -19.13 -46.09
C GLN A 804 27.36 -20.29 -45.29
N VAL A 805 27.77 -20.05 -44.04
CA VAL A 805 28.32 -21.08 -43.16
C VAL A 805 27.24 -22.09 -42.80
N THR A 806 26.01 -21.62 -42.55
CA THR A 806 24.86 -22.49 -42.27
C THR A 806 24.54 -23.42 -43.45
N LEU A 807 24.59 -22.90 -44.69
CA LEU A 807 24.43 -23.68 -45.91
C LEU A 807 25.55 -24.72 -46.10
N ALA A 808 26.81 -24.35 -45.82
CA ALA A 808 27.94 -25.26 -45.88
C ALA A 808 27.83 -26.40 -44.86
N THR A 809 27.41 -26.11 -43.63
CA THR A 809 27.18 -27.12 -42.58
C THR A 809 26.09 -28.11 -42.99
N PHE A 810 24.98 -27.62 -43.56
CA PHE A 810 23.92 -28.50 -44.06
C PHE A 810 24.40 -29.42 -45.19
N ALA A 811 25.18 -28.89 -46.14
CA ALA A 811 25.76 -29.67 -47.24
C ALA A 811 26.72 -30.78 -46.76
N ARG A 812 27.49 -30.52 -45.70
CA ARG A 812 28.36 -31.54 -45.06
C ARG A 812 27.55 -32.61 -44.34
N ALA A 813 26.55 -32.22 -43.54
CA ALA A 813 25.69 -33.17 -42.84
C ALA A 813 24.95 -34.11 -43.80
N HIS A 814 24.47 -33.59 -44.94
CA HIS A 814 23.83 -34.42 -45.97
C HIS A 814 24.78 -35.49 -46.54
N ARG A 815 26.06 -35.14 -46.81
CA ARG A 815 27.06 -36.10 -47.30
C ARG A 815 27.43 -37.15 -46.26
N ASP A 816 27.47 -36.77 -44.98
CA ASP A 816 27.75 -37.68 -43.87
C ASP A 816 26.65 -38.75 -43.73
N VAL A 817 25.38 -38.34 -43.78
CA VAL A 817 24.23 -39.27 -43.73
C VAL A 817 24.20 -40.22 -44.94
N ARG A 818 24.58 -39.75 -46.14
CA ARG A 818 24.64 -40.60 -47.35
C ARG A 818 25.65 -41.75 -47.22
N ASN A 819 26.71 -41.60 -46.42
CA ASN A 819 27.84 -42.53 -46.36
C ASN A 819 27.80 -43.51 -45.16
N HIS A 820 26.79 -43.43 -44.29
CA HIS A 820 26.68 -44.32 -43.14
C HIS A 820 25.86 -45.59 -43.47
N THR A 821 26.46 -46.78 -43.46
CA THR A 821 25.75 -48.06 -43.57
C THR A 821 25.06 -48.41 -42.26
N ASP A 822 23.74 -48.22 -42.21
CA ASP A 822 22.92 -48.44 -41.02
C ASP A 822 22.67 -49.95 -40.79
N PHE A 823 22.99 -50.47 -39.60
CA PHE A 823 22.87 -51.88 -39.15
C PHE A 823 21.42 -52.45 -39.15
N ARG A 824 20.45 -51.72 -39.70
CA ARG A 824 19.01 -52.00 -39.58
C ARG A 824 18.44 -52.87 -40.69
N TYR A 825 19.16 -53.11 -41.78
CA TYR A 825 18.67 -53.87 -42.94
C TYR A 825 19.67 -54.94 -43.42
N PRO A 826 19.22 -56.16 -43.77
CA PRO A 826 20.11 -57.20 -44.28
C PRO A 826 20.70 -56.77 -45.63
N THR A 827 22.01 -57.01 -45.79
CA THR A 827 22.78 -56.78 -47.02
C THR A 827 22.25 -57.62 -48.17
N ASP A 828 21.87 -58.87 -47.90
CA ASP A 828 21.21 -59.76 -48.87
C ASP A 828 20.39 -60.85 -48.15
N GLN A 829 19.54 -61.56 -48.88
CA GLN A 829 18.64 -62.58 -48.33
C GLN A 829 18.64 -63.87 -49.16
N ALA A 830 18.71 -65.01 -48.47
CA ALA A 830 18.58 -66.33 -49.06
C ALA A 830 17.36 -67.05 -48.51
N TRP A 831 16.50 -67.56 -49.40
CA TRP A 831 15.26 -68.24 -49.03
C TRP A 831 15.13 -69.58 -49.74
N ASN A 832 14.73 -70.61 -49.01
CA ASN A 832 14.33 -71.92 -49.57
C ASN A 832 15.38 -72.62 -50.46
N THR A 833 16.67 -72.35 -50.28
CA THR A 833 17.75 -72.91 -51.10
C THR A 833 18.82 -73.64 -50.26
N ALA A 834 19.78 -74.30 -50.92
CA ALA A 834 21.00 -74.79 -50.27
C ALA A 834 22.09 -73.72 -50.40
N ILE A 835 22.71 -73.33 -49.29
CA ILE A 835 23.76 -72.31 -49.27
C ILE A 835 25.04 -72.89 -48.67
N ASN A 836 26.18 -72.43 -49.16
CA ASN A 836 27.49 -72.78 -48.62
C ASN A 836 28.13 -71.54 -47.98
N LEU A 837 28.36 -71.60 -46.67
CA LEU A 837 28.93 -70.47 -45.94
C LEU A 837 30.41 -70.20 -46.26
N ASN A 838 31.05 -71.05 -47.07
CA ASN A 838 32.42 -70.88 -47.54
C ASN A 838 32.50 -70.30 -48.97
N SER A 839 31.38 -69.86 -49.56
CA SER A 839 31.36 -69.27 -50.90
C SER A 839 30.72 -67.88 -50.91
N ASP A 840 31.10 -67.06 -51.90
CA ASP A 840 30.48 -65.75 -52.13
C ASP A 840 28.97 -65.92 -52.41
N PRO A 841 28.09 -65.01 -51.92
CA PRO A 841 28.41 -63.76 -51.22
C PRO A 841 28.66 -63.92 -49.70
N TYR A 842 28.55 -65.12 -49.12
CA TYR A 842 28.60 -65.32 -47.66
C TYR A 842 29.99 -65.15 -47.03
N LEU A 843 30.97 -64.69 -47.81
CA LEU A 843 32.28 -64.24 -47.36
C LEU A 843 32.43 -62.70 -47.40
N ASP A 844 31.49 -61.96 -48.02
CA ASP A 844 31.51 -60.50 -48.15
C ASP A 844 30.92 -59.79 -46.93
N THR A 845 31.48 -58.62 -46.57
CA THR A 845 31.05 -57.84 -45.41
C THR A 845 29.56 -57.50 -45.51
N GLY A 846 28.78 -57.92 -44.52
CA GLY A 846 27.34 -57.71 -44.52
C GLY A 846 26.58 -58.54 -43.49
N ILE A 847 25.27 -58.32 -43.45
CA ILE A 847 24.31 -59.10 -42.65
C ILE A 847 23.40 -59.85 -43.61
N TYR A 848 23.48 -61.16 -43.64
CA TYR A 848 22.68 -62.02 -44.51
C TYR A 848 21.52 -62.64 -43.73
N LYS A 849 20.30 -62.42 -44.21
CA LYS A 849 19.11 -63.07 -43.66
C LYS A 849 18.87 -64.39 -44.38
N ILE A 850 18.97 -65.49 -43.66
CA ILE A 850 18.85 -66.84 -44.22
C ILE A 850 17.59 -67.49 -43.67
N GLY A 851 16.68 -67.89 -44.55
CA GLY A 851 15.41 -68.47 -44.14
C GLY A 851 15.05 -69.75 -44.89
N ASN A 852 14.76 -70.80 -44.12
CA ASN A 852 14.43 -72.13 -44.64
C ASN A 852 15.47 -72.69 -45.63
N CYS A 853 16.76 -72.48 -45.33
CA CYS A 853 17.86 -72.94 -46.19
C CYS A 853 18.57 -74.16 -45.60
N ALA A 854 19.04 -75.06 -46.46
CA ALA A 854 20.00 -76.11 -46.08
C ALA A 854 21.40 -75.48 -46.03
N ILE A 855 22.12 -75.64 -44.92
CA ILE A 855 23.33 -74.85 -44.64
C ILE A 855 24.55 -75.75 -44.64
N ILE A 856 25.32 -75.67 -45.73
CA ILE A 856 26.58 -76.38 -45.91
C ILE A 856 27.70 -75.59 -45.21
N ASN A 857 28.60 -76.31 -44.53
CA ASN A 857 29.70 -75.75 -43.73
C ASN A 857 29.25 -74.86 -42.55
N GLY A 858 28.04 -75.09 -42.05
CA GLY A 858 27.53 -74.53 -40.80
C GLY A 858 28.03 -75.28 -39.54
N PRO A 859 27.64 -74.82 -38.33
CA PRO A 859 28.03 -75.44 -37.06
C PRO A 859 27.39 -76.83 -36.80
N TRP A 860 26.42 -77.24 -37.59
CA TRP A 860 25.63 -78.46 -37.36
C TRP A 860 26.13 -79.62 -38.22
N SER A 861 26.07 -80.83 -37.67
CA SER A 861 26.45 -82.07 -38.37
C SER A 861 25.44 -82.53 -39.43
N ASP A 862 24.18 -82.07 -39.34
CA ASP A 862 23.12 -82.37 -40.29
C ASP A 862 22.87 -81.18 -41.24
N VAL A 863 23.27 -81.37 -42.50
CA VAL A 863 23.19 -80.38 -43.59
C VAL A 863 21.83 -80.36 -44.30
N ASP A 864 21.00 -81.40 -44.16
CA ASP A 864 19.70 -81.49 -44.85
C ASP A 864 18.58 -80.75 -44.09
N THR A 865 18.75 -80.58 -42.79
CA THR A 865 17.83 -79.79 -41.98
C THR A 865 17.82 -78.31 -42.42
N ARG A 866 16.63 -77.80 -42.71
CA ARG A 866 16.43 -76.42 -43.16
C ARG A 866 16.35 -75.48 -41.96
N ARG A 867 17.05 -74.34 -42.02
CA ARG A 867 17.26 -73.45 -40.87
C ARG A 867 16.95 -71.99 -41.17
N TRP A 868 16.63 -71.25 -40.12
CA TRP A 868 16.44 -69.80 -40.11
C TRP A 868 17.47 -69.14 -39.19
N LEU A 869 18.28 -68.25 -39.74
CA LEU A 869 19.34 -67.58 -39.01
C LEU A 869 19.73 -66.24 -39.64
N PHE A 870 20.50 -65.46 -38.89
CA PHE A 870 21.27 -64.34 -39.44
C PHE A 870 22.74 -64.69 -39.44
N LEU A 871 23.40 -64.50 -40.59
CA LEU A 871 24.85 -64.57 -40.72
C LEU A 871 25.38 -63.14 -40.79
N GLN A 872 26.24 -62.78 -39.87
CA GLN A 872 27.00 -61.55 -39.91
C GLN A 872 28.42 -61.87 -40.37
N VAL A 873 28.90 -61.13 -41.36
CA VAL A 873 30.24 -61.28 -41.92
C VAL A 873 30.95 -59.95 -41.84
N ALA A 874 32.11 -59.93 -41.19
CA ALA A 874 32.99 -58.79 -41.14
C ALA A 874 34.33 -59.18 -41.75
N LYS A 875 34.65 -58.62 -42.93
CA LYS A 875 35.99 -58.69 -43.48
C LYS A 875 36.87 -57.69 -42.74
N TYR A 876 37.91 -58.18 -42.08
CA TYR A 876 38.96 -57.33 -41.53
C TYR A 876 39.94 -56.90 -42.64
N ASP A 877 40.22 -57.83 -43.55
CA ASP A 877 40.92 -57.64 -44.82
C ASP A 877 40.41 -58.67 -45.86
N ASP A 878 40.98 -58.72 -47.06
CA ASP A 878 40.57 -59.65 -48.12
C ASP A 878 40.84 -61.14 -47.79
N ASN A 879 41.55 -61.43 -46.70
CA ASN A 879 41.89 -62.77 -46.25
C ASN A 879 41.14 -63.19 -44.97
N SER A 880 41.13 -62.34 -43.94
CA SER A 880 40.65 -62.61 -42.57
C SER A 880 39.18 -62.21 -42.43
N ILE A 881 38.30 -63.21 -42.39
CA ILE A 881 36.85 -63.02 -42.46
C ILE A 881 36.21 -63.58 -41.19
N TYR A 882 35.62 -62.71 -40.40
CA TYR A 882 34.88 -63.10 -39.20
C TYR A 882 33.44 -63.40 -39.56
N GLN A 883 33.00 -64.62 -39.30
CA GLN A 883 31.62 -65.03 -39.50
C GLN A 883 30.97 -65.34 -38.14
N THR A 884 29.80 -64.75 -37.92
CA THR A 884 28.99 -64.97 -36.72
C THR A 884 27.58 -65.37 -37.14
N ILE A 885 27.10 -66.49 -36.61
CA ILE A 885 25.73 -66.96 -36.80
C ILE A 885 24.94 -66.67 -35.54
N ASN A 886 23.79 -66.01 -35.72
CA ASN A 886 22.74 -65.93 -34.73
C ASN A 886 21.59 -66.85 -35.15
N TYR A 887 21.46 -67.98 -34.46
CA TYR A 887 20.43 -68.97 -34.74
C TYR A 887 19.15 -68.63 -33.95
N GLY A 888 17.99 -68.79 -34.58
CA GLY A 888 16.71 -68.33 -34.02
C GLY A 888 16.30 -68.95 -32.67
N ASN A 889 17.00 -69.97 -32.19
CA ASN A 889 16.82 -70.58 -30.88
C ASN A 889 17.68 -69.95 -29.76
N GLY A 890 18.42 -68.87 -30.05
CA GLY A 890 19.27 -68.15 -29.10
C GLY A 890 20.73 -68.64 -29.06
N GLU A 891 21.11 -69.61 -29.89
CA GLU A 891 22.50 -70.05 -30.01
C GLU A 891 23.31 -69.10 -30.90
N LEU A 892 24.50 -68.72 -30.41
CA LEU A 892 25.47 -67.93 -31.17
C LEU A 892 26.68 -68.78 -31.50
N TYR A 893 27.11 -68.73 -32.76
CA TYR A 893 28.32 -69.42 -33.22
C TYR A 893 29.24 -68.42 -33.91
N SER A 894 30.55 -68.58 -33.77
CA SER A 894 31.52 -67.80 -34.54
C SER A 894 32.68 -68.64 -35.05
N ARG A 895 33.32 -68.14 -36.09
CA ARG A 895 34.64 -68.59 -36.56
C ARG A 895 35.34 -67.46 -37.31
N CYS A 896 36.65 -67.59 -37.46
CA CYS A 896 37.45 -66.76 -38.35
C CYS A 896 37.95 -67.63 -39.51
N VAL A 897 37.64 -67.20 -40.74
CA VAL A 897 37.95 -67.89 -41.99
C VAL A 897 39.09 -67.18 -42.70
N SER A 898 39.97 -67.95 -43.35
CA SER A 898 41.07 -67.42 -44.18
C SER A 898 40.91 -67.85 -45.64
N LYS A 899 40.61 -66.90 -46.55
CA LYS A 899 40.35 -67.18 -47.97
C LYS A 899 41.61 -67.58 -48.75
N THR A 900 42.77 -66.99 -48.42
CA THR A 900 44.05 -67.27 -49.12
C THR A 900 44.67 -68.61 -48.72
N THR A 901 44.46 -69.08 -47.49
CA THR A 901 45.01 -70.36 -47.00
C THR A 901 44.00 -71.51 -47.04
N ASN A 902 42.80 -71.29 -47.58
CA ASN A 902 41.70 -72.25 -47.67
C ASN A 902 41.37 -72.90 -46.31
N SER A 903 41.50 -72.13 -45.22
CA SER A 903 41.32 -72.60 -43.84
C SER A 903 39.96 -72.18 -43.30
N TYR A 904 39.10 -73.17 -43.05
CA TYR A 904 37.75 -73.01 -42.51
C TYR A 904 37.64 -73.79 -41.19
N PRO A 905 38.12 -73.23 -40.07
CA PRO A 905 38.04 -73.90 -38.79
C PRO A 905 36.59 -74.18 -38.40
N GLY A 906 36.41 -75.20 -37.55
CA GLY A 906 35.11 -75.53 -36.98
C GLY A 906 34.49 -74.35 -36.23
N TRP A 907 33.16 -74.29 -36.21
CA TRP A 907 32.43 -73.25 -35.50
C TRP A 907 32.54 -73.41 -33.99
N VAL A 908 32.79 -72.29 -33.30
CA VAL A 908 32.81 -72.25 -31.83
C VAL A 908 31.46 -71.70 -31.35
N GLN A 909 30.78 -72.45 -30.49
CA GLN A 909 29.54 -72.02 -29.85
C GLN A 909 29.85 -71.15 -28.63
N PHE A 910 29.18 -70.01 -28.49
CA PHE A 910 29.26 -69.21 -27.27
C PHE A 910 28.50 -69.90 -26.13
N ALA A 911 29.09 -69.93 -24.93
CA ALA A 911 28.42 -70.47 -23.75
C ALA A 911 27.23 -69.59 -23.35
N THR A 912 26.06 -70.19 -23.14
CA THR A 912 24.89 -69.48 -22.59
C THR A 912 25.13 -69.10 -21.14
N MET A 913 24.49 -68.04 -20.65
CA MET A 913 24.56 -67.63 -19.23
C MET A 913 24.21 -68.77 -18.27
N GLU A 914 23.32 -69.68 -18.67
CA GLU A 914 22.94 -70.87 -17.90
C GLU A 914 24.11 -71.86 -17.74
N ARG A 915 24.89 -72.07 -18.82
CA ARG A 915 26.08 -72.93 -18.80
C ARG A 915 27.24 -72.30 -18.03
N VAL A 916 27.36 -70.97 -18.08
CA VAL A 916 28.32 -70.21 -17.25
C VAL A 916 27.91 -70.28 -15.77
N ALA A 917 26.62 -70.14 -15.45
CA ALA A 917 26.11 -70.23 -14.08
C ALA A 917 26.34 -71.61 -13.44
N GLN A 918 26.14 -72.70 -14.21
CA GLN A 918 26.46 -74.06 -13.76
C GLN A 918 27.95 -74.23 -13.45
N ASN A 919 28.84 -73.68 -14.29
CA ASN A 919 30.28 -73.75 -14.09
C ASN A 919 30.74 -72.90 -12.88
N VAL A 920 30.14 -71.72 -12.66
CA VAL A 920 30.46 -70.85 -11.52
C VAL A 920 29.97 -71.47 -10.20
N SER A 921 28.81 -72.13 -10.20
CA SER A 921 28.27 -72.82 -9.03
C SER A 921 29.19 -73.97 -8.54
N SER A 922 29.79 -74.74 -9.46
CA SER A 922 30.71 -75.82 -9.08
C SER A 922 32.03 -75.31 -8.49
N VAL A 923 32.57 -74.19 -9.02
CA VAL A 923 33.78 -73.55 -8.51
C VAL A 923 33.56 -72.97 -7.12
N SER A 924 32.40 -72.35 -6.86
CA SER A 924 32.03 -71.82 -5.54
C SER A 924 31.92 -72.93 -4.48
N GLY A 925 31.36 -74.09 -4.84
CA GLY A 925 31.25 -75.24 -3.93
C GLY A 925 32.61 -75.80 -3.52
N ASN A 926 33.53 -75.92 -4.48
CA ASN A 926 34.89 -76.42 -4.22
C ASN A 926 35.73 -75.46 -3.36
N LEU A 927 35.55 -74.14 -3.55
CA LEU A 927 36.26 -73.12 -2.76
C LEU A 927 35.80 -73.07 -1.30
N GLN A 928 34.50 -73.24 -1.04
CA GLN A 928 33.97 -73.31 0.34
C GLN A 928 34.49 -74.53 1.10
N ALA A 929 34.61 -75.69 0.45
CA ALA A 929 35.18 -76.89 1.05
C ALA A 929 36.66 -76.69 1.46
N PHE A 930 37.46 -76.07 0.58
CA PHE A 930 38.87 -75.78 0.84
C PHE A 930 39.09 -74.81 2.02
N ILE A 931 38.27 -73.74 2.12
CA ILE A 931 38.36 -72.75 3.22
C ILE A 931 38.05 -73.40 4.57
N MET A 932 37.06 -74.30 4.62
CA MET A 932 36.68 -75.01 5.86
C MET A 932 37.76 -75.97 6.35
N ASP A 933 38.50 -76.61 5.44
CA ASP A 933 39.62 -77.49 5.81
C ASP A 933 40.85 -76.70 6.28
N GLN A 934 41.14 -75.53 5.68
CA GLN A 934 42.25 -74.67 6.12
C GLN A 934 42.03 -74.07 7.52
N LEU A 935 40.80 -73.71 7.88
CA LEU A 935 40.48 -73.14 9.19
C LEU A 935 40.57 -74.16 10.33
N LYS A 936 40.39 -75.46 10.06
CA LYS A 936 40.54 -76.53 11.06
C LYS A 936 42.00 -76.85 11.39
N VAL A 937 42.94 -76.58 10.48
CA VAL A 937 44.37 -76.88 10.65
C VAL A 937 45.13 -75.79 11.44
N ASN A 938 44.60 -74.57 11.54
CA ASN A 938 45.32 -73.41 12.10
C ASN A 938 45.02 -73.04 13.57
N LYS A 939 44.31 -73.86 14.35
CA LYS A 939 44.26 -73.71 15.83
C LYS A 939 45.48 -74.38 16.48
N ARG A 940 46.62 -73.67 16.55
CA ARG A 940 47.75 -74.08 17.40
C ARG A 940 47.47 -73.70 18.86
N VAL A 941 47.27 -74.69 19.71
CA VAL A 941 47.28 -74.57 21.19
C VAL A 941 48.73 -74.43 21.65
N ASP A 942 49.08 -73.39 22.40
CA ASP A 942 50.43 -73.10 22.91
C ASP A 942 50.49 -73.26 24.44
N TYR A 943 51.68 -73.54 25.01
CA TYR A 943 51.91 -73.76 26.45
C TYR A 943 51.50 -72.56 27.32
N SER A 944 51.46 -71.36 26.72
CA SER A 944 50.99 -70.11 27.32
C SER A 944 49.46 -70.04 27.48
N SER A 945 48.70 -70.93 26.84
CA SER A 945 47.24 -71.02 26.92
C SER A 945 46.79 -72.50 26.86
N PRO A 946 47.04 -73.29 27.94
CA PRO A 946 46.71 -74.71 27.95
C PRO A 946 45.19 -74.92 27.81
N THR A 947 44.78 -75.98 27.12
CA THR A 947 43.37 -76.37 26.95
C THR A 947 42.66 -76.67 28.28
N GLY A 948 43.41 -76.87 29.37
CA GLY A 948 42.90 -76.98 30.73
C GLY A 948 44.02 -76.97 31.76
N THR A 949 43.70 -76.66 33.02
CA THR A 949 44.64 -76.76 34.15
C THR A 949 44.03 -77.57 35.29
N VAL A 950 44.77 -78.56 35.82
CA VAL A 950 44.38 -79.36 37.00
C VAL A 950 45.41 -79.12 38.11
N THR A 951 44.99 -78.97 39.37
CA THR A 951 45.90 -78.62 40.46
C THR A 951 45.55 -79.34 41.77
N ASN A 952 46.54 -79.86 42.50
CA ASN A 952 46.41 -80.51 43.80
C ASN A 952 45.54 -81.78 43.88
N GLU A 953 45.25 -82.44 42.76
CA GLU A 953 44.41 -83.66 42.71
C GLU A 953 45.20 -84.92 42.30
N THR A 954 44.54 -86.07 42.23
CA THR A 954 45.08 -87.26 41.54
C THR A 954 44.55 -87.27 40.11
N VAL A 955 45.43 -87.29 39.11
CA VAL A 955 45.05 -87.18 37.70
C VAL A 955 45.50 -88.42 36.92
N ASN A 956 44.61 -89.00 36.13
CA ASN A 956 44.91 -90.16 35.28
C ASN A 956 45.11 -89.71 33.83
N PHE A 957 46.32 -89.90 33.29
CA PHE A 957 46.65 -89.44 31.93
C PHE A 957 45.93 -90.21 30.81
N ASN A 958 45.35 -91.38 31.07
CA ASN A 958 44.58 -92.12 30.05
C ASN A 958 43.21 -91.49 29.77
N ASP A 959 42.71 -90.61 30.65
CA ASP A 959 41.40 -89.98 30.52
C ASP A 959 41.42 -88.80 29.52
N TYR A 960 42.61 -88.31 29.16
CA TYR A 960 42.77 -87.15 28.27
C TYR A 960 43.16 -87.58 26.85
N ARG A 961 42.20 -87.46 25.91
CA ARG A 961 42.27 -88.06 24.56
C ARG A 961 42.21 -87.07 23.40
N GLU A 962 41.85 -85.82 23.65
CA GLU A 962 41.68 -84.80 22.62
C GLU A 962 42.97 -84.00 22.36
N THR A 963 43.15 -83.53 21.11
CA THR A 963 44.35 -82.75 20.74
C THR A 963 44.41 -81.44 21.54
N GLY A 964 45.47 -81.25 22.31
CA GLY A 964 45.63 -80.09 23.20
C GLY A 964 46.84 -80.19 24.15
N ILE A 965 46.96 -79.22 25.06
CA ILE A 965 47.98 -79.21 26.12
C ILE A 965 47.27 -79.01 27.46
N LEU A 966 47.38 -79.99 28.35
CA LEU A 966 46.89 -79.92 29.73
C LEU A 966 48.03 -79.52 30.68
N LYS A 967 47.82 -78.49 31.49
CA LYS A 967 48.75 -78.11 32.57
C LYS A 967 48.34 -78.80 33.86
N VAL A 968 49.24 -79.53 34.49
CA VAL A 968 48.99 -80.28 35.72
C VAL A 968 49.93 -79.76 36.78
N VAL A 969 49.42 -79.35 37.94
CA VAL A 969 50.23 -78.64 38.96
C VAL A 969 50.06 -79.30 40.33
N ASN A 970 51.15 -79.80 40.90
CA ASN A 970 51.19 -80.44 42.22
C ASN A 970 50.16 -81.60 42.39
N CYS A 971 49.98 -82.40 41.35
CA CYS A 971 49.03 -83.51 41.32
C CYS A 971 49.74 -84.87 41.45
N LEU A 972 49.08 -85.87 42.03
CA LEU A 972 49.51 -87.27 41.94
C LEU A 972 49.14 -87.79 40.55
N ILE A 973 50.10 -88.25 39.74
CA ILE A 973 49.84 -88.63 38.34
C ILE A 973 49.74 -90.15 38.21
N GLN A 974 48.54 -90.64 37.92
CA GLN A 974 48.28 -92.05 37.59
C GLN A 974 48.48 -92.32 36.10
N ASN A 975 49.00 -93.51 35.79
CA ASN A 975 49.32 -93.95 34.43
C ASN A 975 50.25 -92.97 33.67
N GLY A 976 51.02 -92.17 34.40
CA GLY A 976 52.10 -91.33 33.88
C GLY A 976 53.44 -92.07 33.89
N PRO A 977 54.54 -91.41 33.48
CA PRO A 977 55.87 -92.01 33.44
C PRO A 977 56.54 -92.21 34.83
N TYR A 978 55.87 -91.88 35.94
CA TYR A 978 56.43 -91.83 37.29
C TYR A 978 56.20 -93.13 38.08
N ARG A 979 57.22 -93.58 38.84
CA ARG A 979 57.21 -94.87 39.57
C ARG A 979 56.99 -94.74 41.10
N SER A 980 56.61 -93.57 41.60
CA SER A 980 56.44 -93.26 43.04
C SER A 980 55.32 -92.25 43.28
N ASP A 981 54.66 -92.31 44.43
CA ASP A 981 53.46 -91.51 44.81
C ASP A 981 53.73 -90.01 45.09
N TYR A 982 54.74 -89.43 44.47
CA TYR A 982 55.02 -88.00 44.60
C TYR A 982 54.06 -87.16 43.76
N ARG A 983 53.90 -85.90 44.16
CA ARG A 983 53.09 -84.92 43.43
C ARG A 983 53.97 -84.18 42.44
N HIS A 984 53.46 -83.99 41.23
CA HIS A 984 54.19 -83.53 40.07
C HIS A 984 53.52 -82.31 39.45
N THR A 985 54.34 -81.41 38.88
CA THR A 985 53.86 -80.27 38.08
C THR A 985 54.42 -80.41 36.67
N VAL A 986 53.54 -80.70 35.70
CA VAL A 986 53.92 -81.09 34.33
C VAL A 986 52.98 -80.50 33.29
N PHE A 987 53.42 -80.48 32.04
CA PHE A 987 52.54 -80.25 30.90
C PHE A 987 52.37 -81.54 30.11
N LEU A 988 51.12 -81.98 29.94
CA LEU A 988 50.76 -83.11 29.09
C LEU A 988 50.25 -82.58 27.75
N LYS A 989 51.02 -82.77 26.68
CA LYS A 989 50.57 -82.55 25.30
C LYS A 989 49.96 -83.82 24.75
N ILE A 990 48.78 -83.71 24.13
CA ILE A 990 48.08 -84.80 23.46
C ILE A 990 47.89 -84.41 21.99
N THR A 991 48.18 -85.33 21.08
CA THR A 991 47.86 -85.24 19.65
C THR A 991 47.03 -86.45 19.26
N ASN A 992 45.75 -86.22 18.98
CA ASN A 992 44.82 -87.21 18.44
C ASN A 992 44.87 -87.16 16.91
N LEU A 993 45.30 -88.24 16.27
CA LEU A 993 45.44 -88.26 14.80
C LEU A 993 44.16 -88.69 14.10
N ASP A 994 43.50 -89.73 14.61
CA ASP A 994 42.39 -90.41 13.93
C ASP A 994 41.33 -91.00 14.88
N GLY A 995 41.38 -90.66 16.17
CA GLY A 995 40.47 -91.18 17.20
C GLY A 995 40.88 -92.53 17.81
N GLN A 996 41.73 -93.33 17.15
CA GLN A 996 42.25 -94.60 17.67
C GLN A 996 43.73 -94.50 18.08
N THR A 997 44.51 -93.73 17.33
CA THR A 997 45.94 -93.49 17.54
C THR A 997 46.15 -92.10 18.13
N GLN A 998 46.78 -92.06 19.30
CA GLN A 998 47.10 -90.82 20.01
C GLN A 998 48.57 -90.79 20.41
N TYR A 999 49.16 -89.61 20.41
CA TYR A 999 50.49 -89.38 20.96
C TYR A 999 50.36 -88.48 22.19
N GLN A 1000 50.94 -88.91 23.29
CA GLN A 1000 51.02 -88.12 24.50
C GLN A 1000 52.48 -87.83 24.84
N THR A 1001 52.76 -86.61 25.27
CA THR A 1001 54.11 -86.15 25.63
C THR A 1001 54.03 -85.34 26.92
N VAL A 1002 54.87 -85.69 27.89
CA VAL A 1002 54.92 -85.06 29.21
C VAL A 1002 56.23 -84.33 29.38
N TYR A 1003 56.14 -83.06 29.73
CA TYR A 1003 57.27 -82.20 30.06
C TYR A 1003 57.27 -81.94 31.56
N GLU A 1004 58.34 -82.34 32.24
CA GLU A 1004 58.56 -82.05 33.66
C GLU A 1004 60.01 -81.63 33.91
N GLY A 1005 60.20 -80.32 34.12
CA GLY A 1005 61.54 -79.73 34.12
C GLY A 1005 62.27 -80.07 32.82
N ASP A 1006 63.49 -80.60 32.95
CA ASP A 1006 64.33 -81.02 31.82
C ASP A 1006 64.02 -82.44 31.31
N ASN A 1007 63.11 -83.17 31.98
CA ASN A 1007 62.74 -84.51 31.56
C ASN A 1007 61.56 -84.48 30.59
N LEU A 1008 61.75 -85.15 29.45
CA LEU A 1008 60.72 -85.36 28.44
C LEU A 1008 60.35 -86.84 28.36
N TYR A 1009 59.06 -87.13 28.41
CA TYR A 1009 58.53 -88.47 28.21
C TYR A 1009 57.50 -88.45 27.10
N GLY A 1010 57.39 -89.52 26.32
CA GLY A 1010 56.28 -89.65 25.39
C GLY A 1010 55.86 -91.10 25.20
N ARG A 1011 54.63 -91.24 24.73
CA ARG A 1011 54.04 -92.53 24.36
C ARG A 1011 53.12 -92.38 23.18
N LYS A 1012 53.02 -93.46 22.40
CA LYS A 1012 51.94 -93.69 21.46
C LYS A 1012 50.89 -94.54 22.17
N LEU A 1013 49.66 -94.08 22.24
CA LEU A 1013 48.51 -94.88 22.64
C LEU A 1013 47.79 -95.38 21.40
N TYR A 1014 47.42 -96.65 21.41
CA TYR A 1014 46.49 -97.22 20.45
C TYR A 1014 45.31 -97.77 21.25
N ASN A 1015 44.10 -97.31 20.95
CA ASN A 1015 42.88 -97.61 21.72
C ASN A 1015 42.99 -97.34 23.23
N GLY A 1016 43.72 -96.29 23.62
CA GLY A 1016 43.80 -95.81 25.00
C GLY A 1016 44.84 -96.48 25.90
N SER A 1017 45.69 -97.36 25.38
CA SER A 1017 46.82 -97.94 26.12
C SER A 1017 48.15 -97.78 25.37
N GLY A 1018 49.24 -97.54 26.09
CA GLY A 1018 50.59 -97.36 25.55
C GLY A 1018 51.63 -97.15 26.65
N GLN A 1019 52.84 -97.70 26.47
CA GLN A 1019 53.95 -97.55 27.42
C GLN A 1019 54.63 -96.19 27.29
N TRP A 1020 55.04 -95.60 28.41
CA TRP A 1020 55.85 -94.38 28.43
C TRP A 1020 57.32 -94.66 28.16
N HIS A 1021 57.89 -93.86 27.26
CA HIS A 1021 59.31 -93.86 26.95
C HIS A 1021 59.92 -92.52 27.40
N LYS A 1022 61.03 -92.58 28.14
CA LYS A 1022 61.81 -91.40 28.51
C LYS A 1022 62.69 -91.01 27.34
N TYR A 1023 62.54 -89.77 26.86
CA TYR A 1023 63.50 -89.15 25.96
C TYR A 1023 64.61 -88.58 26.84
N THR A 1024 65.66 -89.36 27.09
CA THR A 1024 66.81 -88.87 27.84
C THR A 1024 67.62 -87.89 26.97
N ASN A 1025 67.64 -86.62 27.37
CA ASN A 1025 68.73 -85.72 27.01
C ASN A 1025 70.00 -86.15 27.77
N THR A 1026 70.83 -87.00 27.17
CA THR A 1026 72.25 -87.03 27.51
C THR A 1026 72.96 -86.10 26.51
N PRO A 1027 73.60 -85.01 26.96
CA PRO A 1027 74.35 -84.11 26.08
C PRO A 1027 75.52 -84.82 25.39
N ILE A 1028 75.92 -84.34 24.20
CA ILE A 1028 77.35 -84.41 23.80
C ILE A 1028 78.11 -83.43 24.69
#